data_AF-A0A091RZL7-F1
#
_entry.id   AF-A0A091RZL7-F1
#
_cell.length_a   1.000
_cell.length_b   1.000
_cell.length_c   1.000
_cell.angle_alpha   90.00
_cell.angle_beta   90.00
_cell.angle_gamma   90.00
#
_symmetry.space_group_name_H-M   'P 1'
#
loop_
_entity.id
_entity.type
_entity.pdbx_description
1 polymer ?
#
loop_
_entity_poly.entity_id
_entity_poly.type
_entity_poly.pdbx_seq_one_letter_code
_entity_poly.pdbx_strand_id
1 'polypeptide(L)'
;MPPRPSSGELWGIHLMPPRILVECLLPNGMIVTLECLREATLLTIKHELFKEARKYPLYQLLQDESSYIFVSVTQEAEREEFFDETRRLCDLRLFQPFLKVIEPVGNREEKILNREIGFAIGMPVCEFDMVKDPEVQDFRRNILNVCKEAVDLRDANAPHSRALYVCPPNVESSAELPKHIYNKLDKGQIIVVIWVIVSPNNDKQKYTLKINHDCVPEQVIAEAIRKKTRSMLLSSEQLKLCVLEYQGKYILKVCGCDEYLLEKHPLSQYKYIRSCIMLGRMPNLMLMAKESLYTQLPLDTFTMPSYSRRISTATPYMNGEATAKSLWTINSALRIRILCATYVNVNIRDIDKIYVRTGIYHGGEPLCDNVNTQRVPCSNPRWNEWLLYDMYIPDLPRAARLCLSICSVKGRKGAKEEHCPLAWGNINLFDYTDTLVSGKMALNLWAVPHGLEDLLNPIGVTGSNPNKETPCLELEFDWFSNPVKFPDMSVIEEHANWTISRELGFNYSCAGLSNRIARDNELRESDKEQLRAICTRDPLSEITEQEKDFLWSHRHYCVNIPEILPKLLLSVKWNSRDEVAQMYCLVKDWPSIKPEQAMELLDCNYPDPMVRAFAVRCLEKSLTDDKLSQYLIQLVQVLKYEQYLDNQLVRFLLKKALTNQRIGHFFFWHLKSEMHNKTVSQRFGLLLESYCRACGMYLKHLSRQVEAMEKLINLTDILKQEKKDETQKVQMKFLVEQMRRPDFMDALQGFISPLNPAHQLGNLRLEECRIMSSAKRPLWLNWENPDIMSELLFQNNEIIFKNGDDLRQDMLTLQIIRIMENIWQNQGLDLR
;
A
#
# COMPACT_ATOMS: atom_id res chain seq x y z
N MET A 1 14.28 15.21 -1.37
CA MET A 1 14.60 15.90 -0.10
C MET A 1 13.79 15.22 1.00
N PRO A 2 13.93 15.50 2.32
CA PRO A 2 13.11 14.79 3.30
C PRO A 2 11.64 15.25 3.22
N PRO A 3 10.66 14.37 3.55
CA PRO A 3 9.30 14.77 3.83
C PRO A 3 9.30 15.77 4.99
N ARG A 4 8.20 16.51 5.12
CA ARG A 4 8.04 17.62 6.06
C ARG A 4 8.56 17.26 7.47
N PRO A 5 9.43 18.08 8.07
CA PRO A 5 9.95 17.81 9.43
C PRO A 5 8.93 18.14 10.53
N SER A 6 7.89 18.92 10.24
CA SER A 6 6.72 19.17 11.10
C SER A 6 5.52 19.64 10.28
N SER A 7 4.32 19.61 10.86
CA SER A 7 3.05 20.06 10.24
C SER A 7 2.76 21.56 10.42
N GLY A 8 3.79 22.38 10.69
CA GLY A 8 3.61 23.81 10.93
C GLY A 8 3.16 24.61 9.71
N GLU A 9 2.65 25.82 9.92
CA GLU A 9 2.22 26.73 8.83
C GLU A 9 3.40 27.43 8.15
N LEU A 10 4.48 27.68 8.90
CA LEU A 10 5.76 28.21 8.42
C LEU A 10 6.92 27.38 8.98
N TRP A 11 8.07 27.46 8.32
CA TRP A 11 9.28 26.84 8.85
C TRP A 11 9.61 27.37 10.25
N GLY A 12 9.69 26.45 11.24
CA GLY A 12 10.00 26.78 12.63
C GLY A 12 8.87 27.45 13.42
N ILE A 13 7.68 27.60 12.84
CA ILE A 13 6.52 28.24 13.48
C ILE A 13 5.28 27.36 13.22
N HIS A 14 4.76 26.73 14.28
CA HIS A 14 3.59 25.84 14.17
C HIS A 14 2.35 26.57 13.62
N LEU A 15 2.14 27.83 14.03
CA LEU A 15 0.98 28.62 13.67
C LEU A 15 1.39 30.07 13.39
N MET A 16 1.05 30.59 12.20
CA MET A 16 1.31 31.98 11.86
C MET A 16 0.58 32.92 12.83
N PRO A 17 1.13 34.12 13.10
CA PRO A 17 0.37 35.16 13.81
C PRO A 17 -0.88 35.55 13.00
N PRO A 18 -1.94 36.10 13.64
CA PRO A 18 -3.18 36.48 12.94
C PRO A 18 -2.97 37.48 11.79
N ARG A 19 -1.95 38.35 11.91
CA ARG A 19 -1.49 39.25 10.86
C ARG A 19 0.00 39.00 10.62
N ILE A 20 0.40 38.92 9.36
CA ILE A 20 1.77 38.64 8.96
C ILE A 20 2.18 39.50 7.78
N LEU A 21 3.43 39.98 7.79
CA LEU A 21 4.02 40.68 6.65
C LEU A 21 4.50 39.64 5.63
N VAL A 22 4.05 39.80 4.39
CA VAL A 22 4.42 38.95 3.25
C VAL A 22 5.20 39.77 2.25
N GLU A 23 6.37 39.30 1.85
CA GLU A 23 7.16 39.93 0.78
C GLU A 23 6.67 39.49 -0.59
N CYS A 24 6.19 40.43 -1.40
CA CYS A 24 5.66 40.17 -2.74
C CYS A 24 6.68 40.60 -3.81
N LEU A 25 7.23 39.62 -4.55
CA LEU A 25 8.22 39.83 -5.61
C LEU A 25 7.50 39.98 -6.96
N LEU A 26 7.43 41.20 -7.48
CA LEU A 26 6.74 41.54 -8.73
C LEU A 26 7.59 41.24 -9.99
N PRO A 27 6.97 40.97 -11.15
CA PRO A 27 7.71 40.62 -12.37
C PRO A 27 8.54 41.78 -12.94
N ASN A 28 8.26 43.02 -12.55
CA ASN A 28 9.05 44.21 -12.89
C ASN A 28 10.29 44.41 -11.98
N GLY A 29 10.59 43.45 -11.09
CA GLY A 29 11.75 43.48 -10.19
C GLY A 29 11.54 44.19 -8.85
N MET A 30 10.33 44.73 -8.60
CA MET A 30 10.01 45.40 -7.34
C MET A 30 9.66 44.40 -6.22
N ILE A 31 9.97 44.79 -4.97
CA ILE A 31 9.53 44.08 -3.76
C ILE A 31 8.53 44.98 -3.05
N VAL A 32 7.33 44.45 -2.80
CA VAL A 32 6.26 45.12 -2.06
C VAL A 32 5.97 44.31 -0.80
N THR A 33 6.07 44.92 0.37
CA THR A 33 5.70 44.26 1.63
C THR A 33 4.22 44.51 1.92
N LEU A 34 3.44 43.44 2.03
CA LEU A 34 2.00 43.50 2.26
C LEU A 34 1.66 42.89 3.63
N GLU A 35 0.88 43.59 4.44
CA GLU A 35 0.36 43.03 5.69
C GLU A 35 -0.93 42.26 5.41
N CYS A 36 -0.90 40.94 5.61
CA CYS A 36 -1.98 40.03 5.29
C CYS A 36 -2.55 39.41 6.56
N LEU A 37 -3.86 39.08 6.53
CA LEU A 37 -4.42 38.14 7.50
C LEU A 37 -3.91 36.74 7.19
N ARG A 38 -3.65 35.95 8.24
CA ARG A 38 -3.27 34.53 8.13
C ARG A 38 -4.26 33.72 7.28
N GLU A 39 -5.55 34.01 7.43
CA GLU A 39 -6.64 33.30 6.77
C GLU A 39 -7.02 33.89 5.39
N ALA A 40 -6.31 34.92 4.91
CA ALA A 40 -6.62 35.54 3.62
C ALA A 40 -6.35 34.57 2.47
N THR A 41 -7.27 34.57 1.48
CA THR A 41 -7.09 33.78 0.25
C THR A 41 -6.06 34.41 -0.67
N LEU A 42 -5.41 33.60 -1.50
CA LEU A 42 -4.47 34.10 -2.52
C LEU A 42 -5.14 35.09 -3.49
N LEU A 43 -6.40 34.88 -3.85
CA LEU A 43 -7.17 35.82 -4.65
C LEU A 43 -7.26 37.21 -3.97
N THR A 44 -7.54 37.24 -2.67
CA THR A 44 -7.61 38.48 -1.89
C THR A 44 -6.25 39.15 -1.81
N ILE A 45 -5.20 38.37 -1.54
CA ILE A 45 -3.82 38.85 -1.46
C ILE A 45 -3.36 39.43 -2.80
N LYS A 46 -3.70 38.78 -3.93
CA LYS A 46 -3.35 39.26 -5.27
C LYS A 46 -4.01 40.60 -5.58
N HIS A 47 -5.31 40.72 -5.33
CA HIS A 47 -6.05 41.97 -5.56
C HIS A 47 -5.47 43.14 -4.76
N GLU A 48 -5.21 42.93 -3.47
CA GLU A 48 -4.60 43.96 -2.63
C GLU A 48 -3.15 44.28 -3.04
N LEU A 49 -2.37 43.27 -3.45
CA LEU A 49 -1.02 43.47 -3.98
C LEU A 49 -1.02 44.35 -5.23
N PHE A 50 -1.89 44.09 -6.22
CA PHE A 50 -1.92 44.86 -7.46
C PHE A 50 -2.46 46.28 -7.26
N LYS A 51 -3.31 46.51 -6.25
CA LYS A 51 -3.67 47.86 -5.80
C LYS A 51 -2.47 48.59 -5.18
N GLU A 52 -1.75 47.91 -4.28
CA GLU A 52 -0.61 48.50 -3.58
C GLU A 52 0.56 48.77 -4.52
N ALA A 53 0.78 47.90 -5.51
CA ALA A 53 1.81 48.02 -6.54
C ALA A 53 1.71 49.32 -7.34
N ARG A 54 0.53 49.95 -7.44
CA ARG A 54 0.35 51.26 -8.10
C ARG A 54 1.16 52.38 -7.47
N LYS A 55 1.51 52.24 -6.19
CA LYS A 55 2.32 53.20 -5.44
C LYS A 55 3.83 53.02 -5.67
N TYR A 56 4.24 51.95 -6.33
CA TYR A 56 5.64 51.59 -6.55
C TYR A 56 6.11 51.96 -7.98
N PRO A 57 7.40 52.26 -8.17
CA PRO A 57 7.98 52.48 -9.50
C PRO A 57 7.72 51.33 -10.47
N LEU A 58 7.75 51.65 -11.78
CA LEU A 58 7.63 50.67 -12.86
C LEU A 58 6.29 49.91 -12.91
N TYR A 59 5.23 50.43 -12.28
CA TYR A 59 3.89 49.82 -12.32
C TYR A 59 3.38 49.61 -13.75
N GLN A 60 3.70 50.51 -14.68
CA GLN A 60 3.30 50.42 -16.08
C GLN A 60 3.84 49.19 -16.83
N LEU A 61 4.82 48.47 -16.26
CA LEU A 61 5.35 47.21 -16.81
C LEU A 61 4.52 45.99 -16.39
N LEU A 62 3.60 46.13 -15.42
CA LEU A 62 2.72 45.05 -14.99
C LEU A 62 1.54 44.93 -15.94
N GLN A 63 1.22 43.69 -16.33
CA GLN A 63 -0.02 43.35 -17.00
C GLN A 63 -1.20 43.33 -16.00
N ASP A 64 -2.37 42.92 -16.47
CA ASP A 64 -3.53 42.69 -15.62
C ASP A 64 -3.26 41.56 -14.60
N GLU A 65 -3.85 41.66 -13.41
CA GLU A 65 -3.66 40.67 -12.35
C GLU A 65 -4.11 39.24 -12.74
N SER A 66 -5.04 39.12 -13.69
CA SER A 66 -5.51 37.85 -14.22
C SER A 66 -4.47 37.11 -15.07
N SER A 67 -3.47 37.82 -15.60
CA SER A 67 -2.35 37.23 -16.35
C SER A 67 -1.33 36.52 -15.45
N TYR A 68 -1.45 36.66 -14.13
CA TYR A 68 -0.44 36.19 -13.18
C TYR A 68 -0.98 35.17 -12.18
N ILE A 69 -0.06 34.34 -11.70
CA ILE A 69 -0.22 33.43 -10.56
C ILE A 69 0.89 33.69 -9.54
N PHE A 70 0.70 33.18 -8.31
CA PHE A 70 1.76 33.15 -7.31
C PHE A 70 2.63 31.89 -7.41
N VAL A 71 3.90 32.05 -7.05
CA VAL A 71 4.85 30.95 -6.83
C VAL A 71 5.65 31.24 -5.57
N SER A 72 5.94 30.22 -4.76
CA SER A 72 6.81 30.36 -3.58
C SER A 72 7.56 29.05 -3.28
N VAL A 73 8.39 29.07 -2.24
CA VAL A 73 9.09 27.88 -1.74
C VAL A 73 8.31 27.33 -0.55
N THR A 74 7.97 26.04 -0.61
CA THR A 74 7.26 25.32 0.46
C THR A 74 8.23 24.72 1.47
N GLN A 75 7.72 24.23 2.60
CA GLN A 75 8.51 23.49 3.59
C GLN A 75 9.06 22.15 3.06
N GLU A 76 8.57 21.68 1.92
CA GLU A 76 9.11 20.52 1.18
C GLU A 76 10.30 20.94 0.29
N ALA A 77 10.74 22.21 0.39
CA ALA A 77 11.81 22.83 -0.40
C ALA A 77 11.56 22.76 -1.92
N GLU A 78 10.28 22.70 -2.31
CA GLU A 78 9.82 22.78 -3.68
C GLU A 78 9.37 24.21 -4.02
N ARG A 79 9.64 24.62 -5.25
CA ARG A 79 9.05 25.82 -5.84
C ARG A 79 7.63 25.50 -6.35
N GLU A 80 6.61 25.71 -5.51
CA GLU A 80 5.20 25.44 -5.84
C GLU A 80 4.55 26.63 -6.57
N GLU A 81 3.88 26.35 -7.69
CA GLU A 81 3.03 27.29 -8.42
C GLU A 81 1.57 27.16 -7.95
N PHE A 82 0.99 28.25 -7.43
CA PHE A 82 -0.33 28.23 -6.81
C PHE A 82 -1.44 28.58 -7.82
N PHE A 83 -1.91 27.58 -8.56
CA PHE A 83 -3.02 27.74 -9.51
C PHE A 83 -4.39 27.85 -8.85
N ASP A 84 -4.56 27.25 -7.68
CA ASP A 84 -5.78 27.36 -6.87
C ASP A 84 -5.65 28.55 -5.92
N GLU A 85 -6.16 29.69 -6.36
CA GLU A 85 -6.11 30.95 -5.62
C GLU A 85 -7.19 31.07 -4.53
N THR A 86 -8.04 30.05 -4.37
CA THR A 86 -9.03 29.99 -3.28
C THR A 86 -8.40 29.60 -1.94
N ARG A 87 -7.22 29.00 -1.97
CA ARG A 87 -6.45 28.61 -0.78
C ARG A 87 -6.08 29.81 0.08
N ARG A 88 -6.01 29.57 1.38
CA ARG A 88 -5.56 30.54 2.38
C ARG A 88 -4.05 30.49 2.56
N LEU A 89 -3.47 31.62 2.97
CA LEU A 89 -2.04 31.77 3.22
C LEU A 89 -1.49 30.73 4.21
N CYS A 90 -2.20 30.47 5.32
CA CYS A 90 -1.80 29.47 6.32
C CYS A 90 -1.76 28.03 5.78
N ASP A 91 -2.52 27.73 4.73
CA ASP A 91 -2.62 26.37 4.17
C ASP A 91 -1.64 26.13 3.00
N LEU A 92 -0.77 27.12 2.71
CA LEU A 92 0.24 27.03 1.66
C LEU A 92 1.51 26.30 2.08
N ARG A 93 1.73 26.12 3.39
CA ARG A 93 2.92 25.46 3.95
C ARG A 93 4.22 26.12 3.45
N LEU A 94 4.26 27.45 3.51
CA LEU A 94 5.39 28.23 3.02
C LEU A 94 6.63 27.98 3.89
N PHE A 95 7.80 28.01 3.27
CA PHE A 95 9.07 28.00 4.00
C PHE A 95 9.34 29.35 4.67
N GLN A 96 9.10 30.44 3.92
CA GLN A 96 9.20 31.82 4.37
C GLN A 96 7.98 32.61 3.87
N PRO A 97 7.53 33.67 4.56
CA PRO A 97 6.35 34.43 4.18
C PRO A 97 6.67 35.37 3.00
N PHE A 98 6.88 34.81 1.81
CA PHE A 98 7.03 35.56 0.56
C PHE A 98 6.25 34.89 -0.57
N LEU A 99 5.81 35.69 -1.54
CA LEU A 99 5.13 35.25 -2.75
C LEU A 99 5.76 35.94 -3.96
N LYS A 100 6.07 35.19 -5.01
CA LYS A 100 6.54 35.74 -6.29
C LYS A 100 5.44 35.71 -7.33
N VAL A 101 5.27 36.80 -8.06
CA VAL A 101 4.30 36.92 -9.15
C VAL A 101 4.96 36.49 -10.46
N ILE A 102 4.34 35.53 -11.16
CA ILE A 102 4.83 35.02 -12.45
C ILE A 102 3.67 34.81 -13.43
N GLU A 103 3.97 34.80 -14.72
CA GLU A 103 3.05 34.29 -15.74
C GLU A 103 3.03 32.75 -15.69
N PRO A 104 1.85 32.10 -15.83
CA PRO A 104 1.73 30.64 -15.76
C PRO A 104 2.44 29.97 -16.95
N VAL A 105 3.27 28.95 -16.69
CA VAL A 105 4.03 28.22 -17.72
C VAL A 105 3.70 26.72 -17.68
N GLY A 106 3.59 26.04 -18.82
CA GLY A 106 3.40 24.59 -18.91
C GLY A 106 1.93 24.14 -18.83
N ASN A 107 1.71 22.83 -18.70
CA ASN A 107 0.35 22.26 -18.64
C ASN A 107 -0.29 22.51 -17.26
N ARG A 108 -1.26 23.41 -17.22
CA ARG A 108 -2.01 23.78 -16.01
C ARG A 108 -2.70 22.57 -15.34
N GLU A 109 -3.39 21.74 -16.11
CA GLU A 109 -4.15 20.60 -15.56
C GLU A 109 -3.23 19.57 -14.92
N GLU A 110 -2.13 19.24 -15.59
CA GLU A 110 -1.14 18.29 -15.06
C GLU A 110 -0.45 18.83 -13.81
N LYS A 111 -0.12 20.13 -13.76
CA LYS A 111 0.48 20.75 -12.56
C LYS A 111 -0.46 20.74 -11.36
N ILE A 112 -1.74 21.07 -11.57
CA ILE A 112 -2.76 20.99 -10.51
C ILE A 112 -2.87 19.56 -9.98
N LEU A 113 -3.00 18.58 -10.88
CA LEU A 113 -3.12 17.17 -10.50
C LEU A 113 -1.85 16.67 -9.78
N ASN A 114 -0.66 17.00 -10.27
CA ASN A 114 0.60 16.62 -9.61
C ASN A 114 0.73 17.22 -8.20
N ARG A 115 0.24 18.44 -7.99
CA ARG A 115 0.17 19.06 -6.66
C ARG A 115 -0.81 18.31 -5.75
N GLU A 116 -2.01 17.98 -6.24
CA GLU A 116 -2.99 17.20 -5.46
C GLU A 116 -2.44 15.82 -5.07
N ILE A 117 -1.79 15.13 -6.03
CA ILE A 117 -1.11 13.86 -5.78
C ILE A 117 0.01 14.05 -4.73
N GLY A 118 0.87 15.04 -4.92
CA GLY A 118 1.98 15.31 -4.00
C GLY A 118 1.51 15.63 -2.59
N PHE A 119 0.41 16.36 -2.46
CA PHE A 119 -0.23 16.65 -1.18
C PHE A 119 -0.74 15.38 -0.49
N ALA A 120 -1.47 14.52 -1.21
CA ALA A 120 -1.96 13.25 -0.67
C ALA A 120 -0.80 12.34 -0.24
N ILE A 121 0.25 12.22 -1.06
CA ILE A 121 1.45 11.42 -0.77
C ILE A 121 2.26 12.02 0.39
N GLY A 122 2.28 13.35 0.53
CA GLY A 122 3.19 14.09 1.42
C GLY A 122 4.63 14.16 0.91
N MET A 123 4.80 14.07 -0.40
CA MET A 123 6.07 14.22 -1.12
C MET A 123 5.78 14.75 -2.52
N PRO A 124 6.53 15.76 -3.01
CA PRO A 124 6.36 16.27 -4.36
C PRO A 124 6.60 15.22 -5.45
N VAL A 125 5.75 15.20 -6.47
CA VAL A 125 5.91 14.30 -7.62
C VAL A 125 7.18 14.60 -8.42
N CYS A 126 7.63 15.85 -8.44
CA CYS A 126 8.85 16.26 -9.14
C CYS A 126 10.11 15.59 -8.55
N GLU A 127 10.08 15.12 -7.29
CA GLU A 127 11.20 14.35 -6.72
C GLU A 127 11.42 13.05 -7.51
N PHE A 128 10.34 12.38 -7.94
CA PHE A 128 10.45 11.18 -8.76
C PHE A 128 10.99 11.46 -10.16
N ASP A 129 10.71 12.65 -10.73
CA ASP A 129 11.25 13.04 -12.03
C ASP A 129 12.78 13.22 -12.01
N MET A 130 13.36 13.53 -10.85
CA MET A 130 14.80 13.73 -10.68
C MET A 130 15.57 12.44 -10.38
N VAL A 131 14.88 11.33 -10.09
CA VAL A 131 15.52 10.05 -9.79
C VAL A 131 16.15 9.48 -11.07
N LYS A 132 17.46 9.25 -11.03
CA LYS A 132 18.24 8.73 -12.16
C LYS A 132 18.14 7.21 -12.34
N ASP A 133 17.61 6.51 -11.34
CA ASP A 133 17.46 5.06 -11.38
C ASP A 133 16.49 4.65 -12.51
N PRO A 134 16.94 3.84 -13.49
CA PRO A 134 16.09 3.41 -14.59
C PRO A 134 14.92 2.53 -14.12
N GLU A 135 15.08 1.72 -13.07
CA GLU A 135 14.01 0.87 -12.52
C GLU A 135 12.83 1.74 -12.05
N VAL A 136 13.12 2.87 -11.39
CA VAL A 136 12.12 3.82 -10.94
C VAL A 136 11.36 4.44 -12.11
N GLN A 137 12.06 4.85 -13.17
CA GLN A 137 11.41 5.47 -14.32
C GLN A 137 10.62 4.47 -15.17
N ASP A 138 11.12 3.23 -15.31
CA ASP A 138 10.41 2.14 -15.97
C ASP A 138 9.15 1.76 -15.18
N PHE A 139 9.24 1.61 -13.86
CA PHE A 139 8.08 1.37 -13.01
C PHE A 139 6.98 2.43 -13.24
N ARG A 140 7.33 3.72 -13.17
CA ARG A 140 6.37 4.82 -13.35
C ARG A 140 5.64 4.73 -14.68
N ARG A 141 6.32 4.35 -15.76
CA ARG A 141 5.71 4.17 -17.09
C ARG A 141 4.88 2.90 -17.16
N ASN A 142 5.45 1.76 -16.79
CA ASN A 142 4.86 0.44 -16.99
C ASN A 142 3.62 0.20 -16.12
N ILE A 143 3.57 0.80 -14.93
CA ILE A 143 2.44 0.67 -14.02
C ILE A 143 1.18 1.39 -14.52
N LEU A 144 1.32 2.33 -15.47
CA LEU A 144 0.18 3.01 -16.10
C LEU A 144 -0.72 2.06 -16.89
N ASN A 145 -0.20 0.90 -17.33
CA ASN A 145 -1.02 -0.12 -17.97
C ASN A 145 -2.09 -0.64 -17.01
N VAL A 146 -1.74 -0.89 -15.75
CA VAL A 146 -2.69 -1.31 -14.71
C VAL A 146 -3.70 -0.21 -14.42
N CYS A 147 -3.25 1.04 -14.38
CA CYS A 147 -4.11 2.20 -14.20
C CYS A 147 -5.15 2.28 -15.31
N LYS A 148 -4.71 2.16 -16.56
CA LYS A 148 -5.58 2.24 -17.74
C LYS A 148 -6.59 1.08 -17.78
N GLU A 149 -6.13 -0.15 -17.57
CA GLU A 149 -7.01 -1.32 -17.48
C GLU A 149 -8.09 -1.16 -16.41
N ALA A 150 -7.73 -0.70 -15.21
CA ALA A 150 -8.69 -0.51 -14.13
C ALA A 150 -9.71 0.60 -14.44
N VAL A 151 -9.27 1.71 -15.04
CA VAL A 151 -10.17 2.78 -15.50
C VAL A 151 -11.15 2.25 -16.53
N ASP A 152 -10.66 1.53 -17.54
CA ASP A 152 -11.49 0.99 -18.61
C ASP A 152 -12.54 -0.01 -18.09
N LEU A 153 -12.18 -0.82 -17.08
CA LEU A 153 -13.11 -1.73 -16.41
C LEU A 153 -14.24 -0.97 -15.67
N ARG A 154 -13.95 0.17 -15.04
CA ARG A 154 -14.97 1.00 -14.36
C ARG A 154 -15.91 1.70 -15.33
N ASP A 155 -15.47 1.92 -16.55
CA ASP A 155 -16.23 2.61 -17.59
C ASP A 155 -17.01 1.65 -18.51
N ALA A 156 -16.65 0.36 -18.52
CA ALA A 156 -17.20 -0.64 -19.45
C ALA A 156 -18.73 -0.78 -19.43
N ASN A 157 -19.36 -0.63 -18.26
CA ASN A 157 -20.83 -0.69 -18.10
C ASN A 157 -21.32 0.50 -17.27
N ALA A 158 -20.80 1.69 -17.56
CA ALA A 158 -21.19 2.92 -16.85
C ALA A 158 -22.66 3.25 -17.15
N PRO A 159 -23.44 3.81 -16.19
CA PRO A 159 -23.01 4.30 -14.88
C PRO A 159 -22.97 3.24 -13.76
N HIS A 160 -23.51 2.03 -13.98
CA HIS A 160 -23.60 0.99 -12.94
C HIS A 160 -22.22 0.53 -12.44
N SER A 161 -21.30 0.22 -13.34
CA SER A 161 -19.92 -0.19 -12.97
C SER A 161 -19.15 0.88 -12.19
N ARG A 162 -19.39 2.18 -12.46
CA ARG A 162 -18.85 3.27 -11.63
C ARG A 162 -19.47 3.30 -10.24
N ALA A 163 -20.78 3.06 -10.15
CA ALA A 163 -21.45 2.94 -8.85
C ALA A 163 -20.89 1.77 -8.04
N LEU A 164 -20.56 0.64 -8.67
CA LEU A 164 -19.91 -0.50 -8.03
C LEU A 164 -18.48 -0.19 -7.57
N TYR A 165 -17.73 0.63 -8.32
CA TYR A 165 -16.42 1.08 -7.87
C TYR A 165 -16.50 1.95 -6.61
N VAL A 166 -17.36 2.98 -6.63
CA VAL A 166 -17.49 3.97 -5.55
C VAL A 166 -18.16 3.35 -4.31
N CYS A 167 -19.22 2.57 -4.52
CA CYS A 167 -20.07 1.97 -3.50
C CYS A 167 -20.11 0.43 -3.64
N PRO A 168 -18.97 -0.27 -3.47
CA PRO A 168 -18.92 -1.71 -3.64
C PRO A 168 -19.79 -2.42 -2.59
N PRO A 169 -20.49 -3.52 -2.95
CA PRO A 169 -21.29 -4.29 -2.00
C PRO A 169 -20.48 -4.73 -0.77
N ASN A 170 -20.98 -4.40 0.42
CA ASN A 170 -20.38 -4.84 1.67
C ASN A 170 -20.95 -6.18 2.12
N VAL A 171 -20.37 -7.26 1.58
CA VAL A 171 -20.88 -8.62 1.73
C VAL A 171 -19.89 -9.55 2.45
N GLU A 172 -20.41 -10.55 3.14
CA GLU A 172 -19.65 -11.65 3.69
C GLU A 172 -19.13 -12.58 2.58
N SER A 173 -17.99 -13.24 2.83
CA SER A 173 -17.39 -14.21 1.90
C SER A 173 -18.31 -15.37 1.52
N SER A 174 -19.26 -15.77 2.37
CA SER A 174 -20.21 -16.86 2.11
C SER A 174 -21.66 -16.40 2.26
N ALA A 175 -22.52 -16.88 1.36
CA ALA A 175 -23.96 -16.70 1.45
C ALA A 175 -24.59 -17.57 2.55
N GLU A 176 -23.95 -18.68 2.95
CA GLU A 176 -24.48 -19.59 3.95
C GLU A 176 -24.60 -18.91 5.32
N LEU A 177 -25.69 -19.24 6.03
CA LEU A 177 -25.91 -18.81 7.40
C LEU A 177 -25.46 -19.92 8.36
N PRO A 178 -24.56 -19.63 9.32
CA PRO A 178 -24.35 -20.50 10.46
C PRO A 178 -25.67 -20.83 11.17
N LYS A 179 -25.81 -22.07 11.66
CA LYS A 179 -27.07 -22.57 12.23
C LYS A 179 -27.61 -21.68 13.35
N HIS A 180 -26.75 -21.17 14.24
CA HIS A 180 -27.18 -20.30 15.34
C HIS A 180 -27.68 -18.93 14.87
N ILE A 181 -27.21 -18.44 13.72
CA ILE A 181 -27.72 -17.21 13.10
C ILE A 181 -29.06 -17.49 12.40
N TYR A 182 -29.15 -18.59 11.64
CA TYR A 182 -30.41 -18.98 10.98
C TYR A 182 -31.55 -19.17 11.99
N ASN A 183 -31.26 -19.79 13.14
CA ASN A 183 -32.25 -20.04 14.20
C ASN A 183 -32.79 -18.77 14.86
N LYS A 184 -32.15 -17.60 14.68
CA LYS A 184 -32.68 -16.30 15.14
C LYS A 184 -33.81 -15.79 14.23
N LEU A 185 -33.98 -16.37 13.04
CA LEU A 185 -35.02 -16.01 12.08
C LEU A 185 -36.29 -16.84 12.31
N ASP A 186 -37.46 -16.24 12.08
CA ASP A 186 -38.72 -16.98 12.11
C ASP A 186 -38.95 -17.68 10.78
N LYS A 187 -38.72 -19.00 10.73
CA LYS A 187 -38.85 -19.84 9.52
C LYS A 187 -38.03 -19.31 8.33
N GLY A 188 -36.82 -18.81 8.60
CA GLY A 188 -35.95 -18.21 7.58
C GLY A 188 -36.41 -16.84 7.08
N GLN A 189 -37.36 -16.19 7.75
CA GLN A 189 -37.83 -14.86 7.39
C GLN A 189 -37.27 -13.79 8.31
N ILE A 190 -36.97 -12.63 7.71
CA ILE A 190 -36.52 -11.43 8.39
C ILE A 190 -37.55 -10.31 8.19
N ILE A 191 -37.76 -9.52 9.23
CA ILE A 191 -38.56 -8.30 9.17
C ILE A 191 -37.63 -7.14 8.85
N VAL A 192 -37.86 -6.44 7.74
CA VAL A 192 -37.10 -5.27 7.30
C VAL A 192 -38.00 -4.05 7.20
N VAL A 193 -37.46 -2.86 7.43
CA VAL A 193 -38.19 -1.60 7.24
C VAL A 193 -37.58 -0.86 6.05
N ILE A 194 -38.42 -0.62 5.04
CA ILE A 194 -38.08 0.17 3.87
C ILE A 194 -38.62 1.59 4.05
N TRP A 195 -37.72 2.57 3.98
CA TRP A 195 -38.01 3.99 4.09
C TRP A 195 -38.05 4.62 2.71
N VAL A 196 -39.02 5.51 2.49
CA VAL A 196 -39.15 6.31 1.28
C VAL A 196 -39.22 7.77 1.69
N ILE A 197 -38.38 8.60 1.11
CA ILE A 197 -38.42 10.06 1.28
C ILE A 197 -39.34 10.62 0.22
N VAL A 198 -40.37 11.35 0.64
CA VAL A 198 -41.34 11.97 -0.25
C VAL A 198 -41.00 13.45 -0.42
N SER A 199 -40.58 13.81 -1.63
CA SER A 199 -40.34 15.20 -2.03
C SER A 199 -41.66 15.99 -2.13
N PRO A 200 -41.67 17.31 -1.87
CA PRO A 200 -40.51 18.17 -1.57
C PRO A 200 -40.17 18.33 -0.07
N ASN A 201 -41.05 17.90 0.85
CA ASN A 201 -40.91 18.18 2.29
C ASN A 201 -39.93 17.27 3.04
N ASN A 202 -39.34 16.28 2.34
CA ASN A 202 -38.53 15.21 2.95
C ASN A 202 -39.29 14.36 3.99
N ASP A 203 -40.61 14.21 3.80
CA ASP A 203 -41.43 13.38 4.68
C ASP A 203 -41.03 11.91 4.56
N LYS A 204 -40.79 11.26 5.70
CA LYS A 204 -40.30 9.88 5.79
C LYS A 204 -41.46 8.90 5.93
N GLN A 205 -41.71 8.08 4.90
CA GLN A 205 -42.70 7.00 4.95
C GLN A 205 -42.02 5.65 5.18
N LYS A 206 -42.59 4.82 6.06
CA LYS A 206 -42.06 3.49 6.39
C LYS A 206 -42.95 2.36 5.88
N TYR A 207 -42.32 1.32 5.35
CA TYR A 207 -42.95 0.08 4.91
C TYR A 207 -42.24 -1.12 5.54
N THR A 208 -42.88 -1.75 6.52
CA THR A 208 -42.36 -2.97 7.16
C THR A 208 -42.68 -4.19 6.31
N LEU A 209 -41.67 -4.97 5.92
CA LEU A 209 -41.82 -6.18 5.09
C LEU A 209 -41.34 -7.39 5.88
N LYS A 210 -42.01 -8.53 5.71
CA LYS A 210 -41.53 -9.84 6.18
C LYS A 210 -41.18 -10.66 4.94
N ILE A 211 -39.90 -10.93 4.76
CA ILE A 211 -39.34 -11.53 3.54
C ILE A 211 -38.35 -12.63 3.93
N ASN A 212 -38.02 -13.52 3.00
CA ASN A 212 -36.98 -14.52 3.26
C ASN A 212 -35.61 -13.85 3.35
N HIS A 213 -34.72 -14.40 4.18
CA HIS A 213 -33.38 -13.83 4.39
C HIS A 213 -32.48 -13.92 3.15
N ASP A 214 -32.79 -14.81 2.22
CA ASP A 214 -32.04 -15.10 1.01
C ASP A 214 -32.56 -14.35 -0.23
N CYS A 215 -33.63 -13.56 -0.08
CA CYS A 215 -34.13 -12.69 -1.15
C CYS A 215 -33.05 -11.71 -1.62
N VAL A 216 -33.01 -11.43 -2.93
CA VAL A 216 -32.10 -10.43 -3.50
C VAL A 216 -32.70 -9.01 -3.38
N PRO A 217 -31.88 -7.94 -3.42
CA PRO A 217 -32.36 -6.56 -3.25
C PRO A 217 -33.53 -6.18 -4.16
N GLU A 218 -33.52 -6.62 -5.41
CA GLU A 218 -34.61 -6.35 -6.36
C GLU A 218 -35.96 -6.97 -5.92
N GLN A 219 -35.95 -8.14 -5.29
CA GLN A 219 -37.16 -8.77 -4.76
C GLN A 219 -37.72 -8.01 -3.56
N VAL A 220 -36.84 -7.47 -2.72
CA VAL A 220 -37.21 -6.60 -1.59
C VAL A 220 -37.85 -5.31 -2.09
N ILE A 221 -37.27 -4.70 -3.13
CA ILE A 221 -37.83 -3.53 -3.81
C ILE A 221 -39.21 -3.84 -4.39
N ALA A 222 -39.36 -4.98 -5.07
CA ALA A 222 -40.64 -5.41 -5.62
C ALA A 222 -41.71 -5.54 -4.52
N GLU A 223 -41.37 -6.10 -3.36
CA GLU A 223 -42.32 -6.24 -2.25
C GLU A 223 -42.65 -4.91 -1.58
N ALA A 224 -41.69 -3.98 -1.50
CA ALA A 224 -41.94 -2.61 -1.06
C ALA A 224 -42.94 -1.89 -1.99
N ILE A 225 -42.74 -2.03 -3.31
CA ILE A 225 -43.65 -1.46 -4.31
C ILE A 225 -45.04 -2.06 -4.18
N ARG A 226 -45.16 -3.41 -4.08
CA ARG A 226 -46.45 -4.08 -3.87
C ARG A 226 -47.17 -3.57 -2.63
N LYS A 227 -46.44 -3.37 -1.52
CA LYS A 227 -47.04 -2.87 -0.30
C LYS A 227 -47.52 -1.42 -0.44
N LYS A 228 -46.75 -0.58 -1.15
CA LYS A 228 -47.10 0.82 -1.43
C LYS A 228 -48.33 0.96 -2.32
N THR A 229 -48.47 0.10 -3.32
CA THR A 229 -49.56 0.19 -4.32
C THR A 229 -50.86 -0.50 -3.91
N ARG A 230 -50.90 -1.20 -2.76
CA ARG A 230 -52.12 -1.83 -2.24
C ARG A 230 -53.29 -0.86 -2.05
N SER A 231 -53.02 0.42 -1.79
CA SER A 231 -54.05 1.45 -1.65
C SER A 231 -54.50 2.07 -2.98
N MET A 232 -53.89 1.70 -4.11
CA MET A 232 -54.08 2.37 -5.42
C MET A 232 -55.15 1.72 -6.32
N LEU A 233 -55.95 0.77 -5.80
CA LEU A 233 -57.05 0.10 -6.54
C LEU A 233 -56.63 -0.47 -7.91
N LEU A 234 -55.37 -0.91 -8.05
CA LEU A 234 -54.84 -1.49 -9.28
C LEU A 234 -55.34 -2.93 -9.48
N SER A 235 -55.60 -3.33 -10.73
CA SER A 235 -55.85 -4.73 -11.08
C SER A 235 -54.60 -5.60 -10.86
N SER A 236 -54.75 -6.92 -10.77
CA SER A 236 -53.63 -7.86 -10.62
C SER A 236 -52.60 -7.73 -11.76
N GLU A 237 -53.06 -7.47 -12.98
CA GLU A 237 -52.20 -7.27 -14.15
C GLU A 237 -51.49 -5.92 -14.12
N GLN A 238 -52.22 -4.85 -13.77
CA GLN A 238 -51.64 -3.51 -13.58
C GLN A 238 -50.59 -3.48 -12.47
N LEU A 239 -50.82 -4.22 -11.38
CA LEU A 239 -49.86 -4.34 -10.28
C LEU A 239 -48.57 -5.05 -10.74
N LYS A 240 -48.68 -6.13 -11.52
CA LYS A 240 -47.51 -6.83 -12.07
C LYS A 240 -46.72 -5.92 -13.01
N LEU A 241 -47.40 -5.20 -13.90
CA LEU A 241 -46.77 -4.25 -14.81
C LEU A 241 -46.06 -3.12 -14.04
N CYS A 242 -46.70 -2.57 -13.00
CA CYS A 242 -46.11 -1.55 -12.14
C CYS A 242 -44.85 -2.06 -11.43
N VAL A 243 -44.88 -3.27 -10.85
CA VAL A 243 -43.68 -3.85 -10.22
C VAL A 243 -42.55 -4.02 -11.23
N LEU A 244 -42.83 -4.55 -12.43
CA LEU A 244 -41.82 -4.74 -13.48
C LEU A 244 -41.22 -3.41 -13.94
N GLU A 245 -42.04 -2.35 -14.06
CA GLU A 245 -41.59 -1.04 -14.51
C GLU A 245 -40.68 -0.36 -13.47
N TYR A 246 -41.03 -0.46 -12.18
CA TYR A 246 -40.36 0.30 -11.13
C TYR A 246 -39.26 -0.48 -10.41
N GLN A 247 -39.28 -1.81 -10.39
CA GLN A 247 -38.26 -2.64 -9.71
C GLN A 247 -36.83 -2.31 -10.19
N GLY A 248 -36.66 -2.06 -11.49
CA GLY A 248 -35.36 -1.73 -12.08
C GLY A 248 -34.90 -0.28 -11.85
N LYS A 249 -35.79 0.63 -11.41
CA LYS A 249 -35.53 2.07 -11.28
C LYS A 249 -35.00 2.48 -9.90
N TYR A 250 -35.10 1.60 -8.91
CA TYR A 250 -34.68 1.88 -7.53
C TYR A 250 -33.52 0.97 -7.08
N ILE A 251 -32.87 1.39 -6.00
CA ILE A 251 -31.84 0.67 -5.25
C ILE A 251 -32.12 0.82 -3.75
N LEU A 252 -31.46 -0.01 -2.94
CA LEU A 252 -31.53 0.07 -1.49
C LEU A 252 -30.22 0.65 -0.93
N LYS A 253 -30.35 1.63 -0.04
CA LYS A 253 -29.27 2.23 0.77
C LYS A 253 -29.49 1.87 2.24
N VAL A 254 -28.44 1.63 3.01
CA VAL A 254 -28.54 1.50 4.47
C VAL A 254 -28.86 2.88 5.07
N CYS A 255 -29.85 2.96 5.95
CA CYS A 255 -30.18 4.22 6.62
C CYS A 255 -29.01 4.66 7.52
N GLY A 256 -28.58 5.91 7.43
CA GLY A 256 -27.54 6.50 8.29
C GLY A 256 -26.11 6.40 7.77
N CYS A 257 -25.83 5.71 6.66
CA CYS A 257 -24.48 5.63 6.08
C CYS A 257 -24.50 5.36 4.57
N ASP A 258 -23.37 5.60 3.89
CA ASP A 258 -23.23 5.42 2.45
C ASP A 258 -22.87 3.98 2.06
N GLU A 259 -23.74 3.05 2.46
CA GLU A 259 -23.68 1.65 2.05
C GLU A 259 -24.89 1.29 1.18
N TYR A 260 -24.64 0.65 0.04
CA TYR A 260 -25.65 0.40 -0.99
C TYR A 260 -25.70 -1.09 -1.37
N LEU A 261 -26.90 -1.59 -1.66
CA LEU A 261 -27.13 -2.96 -2.09
C LEU A 261 -27.33 -2.97 -3.61
N LEU A 262 -26.21 -2.94 -4.34
CA LEU A 262 -26.20 -2.76 -5.80
C LEU A 262 -26.16 -4.09 -6.58
N GLU A 263 -25.76 -5.18 -5.94
CA GLU A 263 -25.58 -6.48 -6.58
C GLU A 263 -26.55 -7.56 -6.09
N LYS A 264 -26.67 -8.63 -6.88
CA LYS A 264 -27.62 -9.74 -6.67
C LYS A 264 -27.15 -10.74 -5.61
N HIS A 265 -26.69 -10.24 -4.47
CA HIS A 265 -26.40 -11.07 -3.30
C HIS A 265 -27.68 -11.32 -2.48
N PRO A 266 -27.81 -12.50 -1.84
CA PRO A 266 -28.82 -12.72 -0.81
C PRO A 266 -28.76 -11.63 0.27
N LEU A 267 -29.91 -11.14 0.74
CA LEU A 267 -29.98 -10.01 1.67
C LEU A 267 -29.15 -10.27 2.94
N SER A 268 -29.24 -11.49 3.49
CA SER A 268 -28.47 -11.96 4.65
C SER A 268 -26.96 -12.09 4.41
N GLN A 269 -26.46 -11.99 3.17
CA GLN A 269 -25.02 -11.96 2.88
C GLN A 269 -24.44 -10.55 3.09
N TYR A 270 -25.24 -9.49 3.04
CA TYR A 270 -24.77 -8.14 3.34
C TYR A 270 -24.43 -8.00 4.83
N LYS A 271 -23.24 -7.48 5.15
CA LYS A 271 -22.72 -7.41 6.53
C LYS A 271 -23.64 -6.65 7.46
N TYR A 272 -24.24 -5.55 6.99
CA TYR A 272 -25.24 -4.81 7.75
C TYR A 272 -26.44 -5.69 8.16
N ILE A 273 -26.98 -6.46 7.22
CA ILE A 273 -28.13 -7.34 7.48
C ILE A 273 -27.73 -8.49 8.41
N ARG A 274 -26.59 -9.12 8.16
CA ARG A 274 -26.05 -10.20 9.02
C ARG A 274 -25.87 -9.71 10.45
N SER A 275 -25.28 -8.53 10.64
CA SER A 275 -25.11 -7.87 11.94
C SER A 275 -26.46 -7.58 12.62
N CYS A 276 -27.45 -7.08 11.88
CA CYS A 276 -28.81 -6.89 12.41
C CYS A 276 -29.43 -8.19 12.93
N ILE A 277 -29.32 -9.30 12.19
CA ILE A 277 -29.81 -10.62 12.64
C ILE A 277 -29.09 -11.06 13.92
N MET A 278 -27.77 -10.94 13.96
CA MET A 278 -26.95 -11.31 15.11
C MET A 278 -27.31 -10.48 16.35
N LEU A 279 -27.47 -9.18 16.20
CA LEU A 279 -27.79 -8.23 17.28
C LEU A 279 -29.28 -8.17 17.64
N GLY A 280 -30.16 -8.88 16.92
CA GLY A 280 -31.60 -8.78 17.10
C GLY A 280 -32.16 -7.40 16.77
N ARG A 281 -31.51 -6.65 15.87
CA ARG A 281 -31.93 -5.32 15.42
C ARG A 281 -32.75 -5.45 14.14
N MET A 282 -33.68 -4.52 13.96
CA MET A 282 -34.48 -4.44 12.73
C MET A 282 -33.70 -3.68 11.65
N PRO A 283 -33.43 -4.27 10.47
CA PRO A 283 -32.77 -3.56 9.38
C PRO A 283 -33.62 -2.41 8.86
N ASN A 284 -32.99 -1.24 8.76
CA ASN A 284 -33.57 -0.03 8.17
C ASN A 284 -32.85 0.27 6.85
N LEU A 285 -33.59 0.15 5.75
CA LEU A 285 -33.10 0.43 4.40
C LEU A 285 -33.92 1.56 3.79
N MET A 286 -33.31 2.37 2.95
CA MET A 286 -33.94 3.45 2.22
C MET A 286 -34.04 3.10 0.74
N LEU A 287 -35.23 3.26 0.18
CA LEU A 287 -35.47 3.12 -1.26
C LEU A 287 -35.05 4.43 -1.95
N MET A 288 -34.07 4.35 -2.84
CA MET A 288 -33.53 5.49 -3.58
C MET A 288 -33.63 5.25 -5.08
N ALA A 289 -33.92 6.28 -5.87
CA ALA A 289 -33.89 6.18 -7.32
C ALA A 289 -32.45 6.00 -7.82
N LYS A 290 -32.24 5.09 -8.78
CA LYS A 290 -30.90 4.85 -9.36
C LYS A 290 -30.31 6.13 -9.95
N GLU A 291 -31.12 6.91 -10.65
CA GLU A 291 -30.70 8.19 -11.24
C GLU A 291 -30.19 9.18 -10.19
N SER A 292 -30.77 9.20 -8.99
CA SER A 292 -30.30 10.06 -7.90
C SER A 292 -28.89 9.71 -7.43
N LEU A 293 -28.53 8.42 -7.41
CA LEU A 293 -27.16 8.00 -7.14
C LEU A 293 -26.25 8.28 -8.34
N TYR A 294 -26.67 7.91 -9.56
CA TYR A 294 -25.84 8.04 -10.76
C TYR A 294 -25.49 9.49 -11.10
N THR A 295 -26.36 10.44 -10.80
CA THR A 295 -26.10 11.88 -10.98
C THR A 295 -25.09 12.45 -9.98
N GLN A 296 -24.90 11.79 -8.83
CA GLN A 296 -23.86 12.16 -7.85
C GLN A 296 -22.50 11.60 -8.22
N LEU A 297 -22.44 10.58 -9.09
CA LEU A 297 -21.18 9.97 -9.52
C LEU A 297 -20.48 10.90 -10.52
N PRO A 298 -19.27 11.39 -10.20
CA PRO A 298 -18.54 12.23 -11.12
C PRO A 298 -18.03 11.43 -12.34
N LEU A 299 -17.80 12.15 -13.43
CA LEU A 299 -17.07 11.63 -14.58
C LEU A 299 -15.58 11.60 -14.25
N ASP A 300 -15.02 10.39 -14.06
CA ASP A 300 -13.59 10.22 -13.84
C ASP A 300 -12.86 10.23 -15.19
N THR A 301 -12.09 11.28 -15.45
CA THR A 301 -11.22 11.35 -16.64
C THR A 301 -9.80 10.97 -16.25
N PHE A 302 -9.31 9.85 -16.77
CA PHE A 302 -7.90 9.47 -16.63
C PHE A 302 -7.08 10.03 -17.77
N THR A 303 -6.05 10.81 -17.44
CA THR A 303 -5.13 11.40 -18.42
C THR A 303 -3.74 10.80 -18.24
N MET A 304 -3.17 10.32 -19.34
CA MET A 304 -1.78 9.83 -19.34
C MET A 304 -0.82 10.99 -19.00
N PRO A 305 0.05 10.84 -17.99
CA PRO A 305 0.98 11.89 -17.57
C PRO A 305 2.11 12.12 -18.58
N SER A 306 2.77 13.27 -18.52
CA SER A 306 3.82 13.66 -19.48
C SER A 306 4.98 12.68 -19.58
N TYR A 307 5.36 12.03 -18.47
CA TYR A 307 6.45 11.06 -18.46
C TYR A 307 6.15 9.77 -19.25
N SER A 308 4.87 9.49 -19.57
CA SER A 308 4.50 8.34 -20.42
C SER A 308 5.04 8.46 -21.85
N ARG A 309 5.27 9.68 -22.32
CA ARG A 309 5.73 9.98 -23.69
C ARG A 309 7.23 10.29 -23.77
N ARG A 310 7.93 10.37 -22.63
CA ARG A 310 9.37 10.64 -22.61
C ARG A 310 10.11 9.39 -23.09
N ILE A 311 11.04 9.57 -24.02
CA ILE A 311 11.90 8.48 -24.50
C ILE A 311 12.71 7.98 -23.31
N SER A 312 12.69 6.67 -23.07
CA SER A 312 13.46 6.06 -21.98
C SER A 312 14.95 6.29 -22.20
N THR A 313 15.63 6.83 -21.19
CA THR A 313 17.10 6.88 -21.18
C THR A 313 17.72 5.51 -20.89
N ALA A 314 16.91 4.52 -20.47
CA ALA A 314 17.34 3.12 -20.31
C ALA A 314 17.50 2.40 -21.65
N THR A 315 17.10 3.04 -22.76
CA THR A 315 17.51 2.67 -24.12
C THR A 315 18.53 3.65 -24.68
N PRO A 316 19.81 3.56 -24.28
CA PRO A 316 20.86 3.82 -25.23
C PRO A 316 21.13 2.54 -26.05
N TYR A 317 21.50 2.69 -27.32
CA TYR A 317 22.12 1.64 -28.15
C TYR A 317 21.22 0.67 -28.95
N MET A 318 20.32 1.22 -29.78
CA MET A 318 20.14 0.68 -31.14
C MET A 318 21.40 1.03 -31.96
N ASN A 319 22.50 0.32 -31.72
CA ASN A 319 23.64 0.09 -32.60
C ASN A 319 24.80 -0.54 -31.79
N GLY A 320 24.94 -1.87 -31.87
CA GLY A 320 26.22 -2.54 -31.59
C GLY A 320 26.44 -3.14 -30.19
N GLU A 321 25.42 -3.58 -29.46
CA GLU A 321 25.65 -4.32 -28.21
C GLU A 321 26.29 -5.70 -28.46
N ALA A 322 27.31 -6.03 -27.66
CA ALA A 322 27.85 -7.37 -27.57
C ALA A 322 26.74 -8.32 -27.08
N THR A 323 26.62 -9.50 -27.70
CA THR A 323 25.62 -10.50 -27.30
C THR A 323 25.76 -10.85 -25.82
N ALA A 324 24.70 -10.60 -25.04
CA ALA A 324 24.65 -10.95 -23.63
C ALA A 324 24.88 -12.46 -23.46
N LYS A 325 25.64 -12.84 -22.44
CA LYS A 325 25.92 -14.25 -22.12
C LYS A 325 24.92 -14.76 -21.09
N SER A 326 24.49 -16.00 -21.23
CA SER A 326 23.71 -16.67 -20.19
C SER A 326 24.59 -16.94 -18.97
N LEU A 327 24.04 -16.72 -17.77
CA LEU A 327 24.66 -17.04 -16.48
C LEU A 327 25.24 -18.46 -16.44
N TRP A 328 24.52 -19.41 -17.03
CA TRP A 328 24.88 -20.83 -17.02
C TRP A 328 26.11 -21.18 -17.85
N THR A 329 26.63 -20.25 -18.66
CA THR A 329 27.86 -20.41 -19.44
C THR A 329 29.11 -19.95 -18.68
N ILE A 330 28.94 -19.26 -17.55
CA ILE A 330 30.06 -18.70 -16.77
C ILE A 330 30.67 -19.79 -15.89
N ASN A 331 31.86 -20.28 -16.27
CA ASN A 331 32.57 -21.28 -15.50
C ASN A 331 33.49 -20.65 -14.45
N SER A 332 32.92 -20.11 -13.38
CA SER A 332 33.67 -19.55 -12.25
C SER A 332 32.89 -19.62 -10.94
N ALA A 333 33.61 -19.69 -9.83
CA ALA A 333 33.05 -19.43 -8.50
C ALA A 333 32.75 -17.93 -8.33
N LEU A 334 31.79 -17.62 -7.46
CA LEU A 334 31.45 -16.26 -7.10
C LEU A 334 32.57 -15.66 -6.25
N ARG A 335 32.98 -14.44 -6.62
CA ARG A 335 33.87 -13.62 -5.80
C ARG A 335 33.43 -12.16 -5.83
N ILE A 336 33.55 -11.49 -4.70
CA ILE A 336 33.19 -10.08 -4.54
C ILE A 336 34.31 -9.40 -3.78
N ARG A 337 34.76 -8.25 -4.28
CA ARG A 337 35.82 -7.48 -3.65
C ARG A 337 35.25 -6.42 -2.73
N ILE A 338 35.75 -6.40 -1.50
CA ILE A 338 35.45 -5.35 -0.51
C ILE A 338 36.59 -4.33 -0.55
N LEU A 339 36.30 -3.10 -0.96
CA LEU A 339 37.32 -2.06 -1.14
C LEU A 339 37.58 -1.32 0.16
N CYS A 340 36.65 -0.45 0.55
CA CYS A 340 36.76 0.39 1.75
C CYS A 340 35.39 0.90 2.21
N ALA A 341 35.30 1.33 3.46
CA ALA A 341 34.19 2.13 3.93
C ALA A 341 34.65 3.59 4.13
N THR A 342 33.77 4.56 3.91
CA THR A 342 34.10 5.98 4.06
C THR A 342 34.42 6.35 5.51
N TYR A 343 33.59 5.91 6.45
CA TYR A 343 33.78 6.09 7.89
C TYR A 343 32.95 5.07 8.69
N VAL A 344 33.23 4.96 9.98
CA VAL A 344 32.39 4.25 10.97
C VAL A 344 32.34 5.04 12.28
N ASN A 345 31.20 5.01 12.96
CA ASN A 345 31.03 5.70 14.25
C ASN A 345 31.30 4.75 15.41
N VAL A 346 32.56 4.66 15.84
CA VAL A 346 32.98 3.77 16.93
C VAL A 346 33.91 4.48 17.91
N ASN A 347 33.83 4.13 19.20
CA ASN A 347 34.81 4.57 20.18
C ASN A 347 36.06 3.68 20.08
N ILE A 348 37.16 4.25 19.58
CA ILE A 348 38.44 3.55 19.37
C ILE A 348 39.02 2.99 20.69
N ARG A 349 38.61 3.53 21.85
CA ARG A 349 39.03 3.01 23.17
C ARG A 349 38.31 1.72 23.57
N ASP A 350 37.12 1.50 23.04
CA ASP A 350 36.24 0.39 23.43
C ASP A 350 36.25 -0.76 22.42
N ILE A 351 36.68 -0.50 21.18
CA ILE A 351 36.63 -1.44 20.05
C ILE A 351 38.03 -1.63 19.46
N ASP A 352 38.47 -2.89 19.37
CA ASP A 352 39.82 -3.23 18.94
C ASP A 352 39.98 -3.14 17.41
N LYS A 353 39.06 -3.78 16.69
CA LYS A 353 39.08 -3.92 15.22
C LYS A 353 37.68 -3.95 14.65
N ILE A 354 37.60 -3.72 13.35
CA ILE A 354 36.39 -3.88 12.53
C ILE A 354 36.67 -4.77 11.32
N TYR A 355 35.62 -5.38 10.77
CA TYR A 355 35.67 -6.17 9.55
C TYR A 355 34.32 -6.12 8.83
N VAL A 356 34.28 -6.55 7.58
CA VAL A 356 33.03 -6.71 6.82
C VAL A 356 32.67 -8.19 6.83
N ARG A 357 31.47 -8.50 7.32
CA ARG A 357 30.86 -9.83 7.21
C ARG A 357 29.96 -9.86 5.99
N THR A 358 30.01 -10.93 5.20
CA THR A 358 29.16 -11.12 4.04
C THR A 358 28.58 -12.54 4.01
N GLY A 359 27.45 -12.69 3.32
CA GLY A 359 26.87 -13.97 2.98
C GLY A 359 25.96 -13.86 1.77
N ILE A 360 25.78 -14.97 1.07
CA ILE A 360 24.88 -15.08 -0.08
C ILE A 360 23.62 -15.78 0.40
N TYR A 361 22.47 -15.14 0.21
CA TYR A 361 21.20 -15.56 0.80
C TYR A 361 20.11 -15.74 -0.26
N HIS A 362 19.21 -16.68 0.00
CA HIS A 362 17.91 -16.83 -0.64
C HIS A 362 16.84 -16.77 0.46
N GLY A 363 16.14 -15.63 0.55
CA GLY A 363 15.23 -15.38 1.67
C GLY A 363 16.03 -15.23 2.97
N GLY A 364 15.63 -15.94 4.03
CA GLY A 364 16.38 -16.01 5.29
C GLY A 364 17.54 -17.01 5.29
N GLU A 365 17.62 -17.90 4.29
CA GLU A 365 18.58 -19.02 4.30
C GLU A 365 19.89 -18.68 3.55
N PRO A 366 21.07 -18.97 4.13
CA PRO A 366 22.33 -18.82 3.45
C PRO A 366 22.53 -19.93 2.40
N LEU A 367 22.98 -19.58 1.21
CA LEU A 367 23.27 -20.51 0.11
C LEU A 367 24.64 -21.19 0.26
N CYS A 368 25.55 -20.56 1.00
CA CYS A 368 26.88 -21.05 1.36
C CYS A 368 27.33 -20.42 2.69
N ASP A 369 28.48 -20.87 3.21
CA ASP A 369 29.08 -20.28 4.40
C ASP A 369 29.33 -18.77 4.24
N ASN A 370 29.15 -18.04 5.35
CA ASN A 370 29.44 -16.62 5.41
C ASN A 370 30.95 -16.38 5.36
N VAL A 371 31.36 -15.34 4.65
CA VAL A 371 32.77 -14.98 4.46
C VAL A 371 33.04 -13.63 5.13
N ASN A 372 34.18 -13.50 5.81
CA ASN A 372 34.58 -12.27 6.46
C ASN A 372 35.83 -11.71 5.78
N THR A 373 35.95 -10.39 5.72
CA THR A 373 37.24 -9.76 5.43
C THR A 373 38.20 -9.86 6.62
N GLN A 374 39.46 -9.50 6.37
CA GLN A 374 40.45 -9.30 7.42
C GLN A 374 40.03 -8.19 8.40
N ARG A 375 40.47 -8.34 9.65
CA ARG A 375 40.24 -7.35 10.71
C ARG A 375 41.18 -6.16 10.53
N VAL A 376 40.61 -4.95 10.43
CA VAL A 376 41.36 -3.70 10.22
C VAL A 376 41.14 -2.72 11.38
N PRO A 377 42.04 -1.77 11.62
CA PRO A 377 41.85 -0.72 12.63
C PRO A 377 40.62 0.14 12.33
N CYS A 378 39.90 0.55 13.38
CA CYS A 378 38.72 1.43 13.30
C CYS A 378 38.98 2.76 12.57
N SER A 379 40.21 3.27 12.65
CA SER A 379 40.61 4.56 12.04
C SER A 379 40.87 4.50 10.54
N ASN A 380 41.01 3.31 9.95
CA ASN A 380 41.29 3.13 8.52
C ASN A 380 40.54 1.90 7.96
N PRO A 381 39.22 2.00 7.74
CA PRO A 381 38.38 0.92 7.22
C PRO A 381 38.63 0.64 5.73
N ARG A 382 39.78 0.02 5.41
CA ARG A 382 40.18 -0.37 4.03
C ARG A 382 40.63 -1.82 4.00
N TRP A 383 40.10 -2.60 3.06
CA TRP A 383 40.38 -4.03 2.92
C TRP A 383 41.01 -4.38 1.57
N ASN A 384 40.46 -3.87 0.46
CA ASN A 384 40.85 -4.21 -0.91
C ASN A 384 40.94 -5.73 -1.18
N GLU A 385 40.08 -6.51 -0.54
CA GLU A 385 40.14 -7.96 -0.45
C GLU A 385 39.07 -8.62 -1.32
N TRP A 386 39.46 -9.64 -2.11
CA TRP A 386 38.51 -10.49 -2.81
C TRP A 386 38.02 -11.61 -1.89
N LEU A 387 36.72 -11.63 -1.61
CA LEU A 387 36.08 -12.71 -0.88
C LEU A 387 35.62 -13.77 -1.89
N LEU A 388 36.06 -15.01 -1.67
CA LEU A 388 35.67 -16.18 -2.44
C LEU A 388 34.54 -16.89 -1.70
N TYR A 389 33.43 -17.13 -2.40
CA TYR A 389 32.28 -17.85 -1.86
C TYR A 389 32.26 -19.26 -2.47
N ASP A 390 31.93 -20.27 -1.66
CA ASP A 390 31.70 -21.64 -2.13
C ASP A 390 30.35 -21.75 -2.83
N MET A 391 30.23 -20.98 -3.92
CA MET A 391 29.04 -20.87 -4.77
C MET A 391 29.48 -20.72 -6.21
N TYR A 392 29.01 -21.60 -7.07
CA TYR A 392 29.26 -21.52 -8.50
C TYR A 392 28.29 -20.54 -9.14
N ILE A 393 28.76 -19.70 -10.07
CA ILE A 393 27.93 -18.63 -10.67
C ILE A 393 26.66 -19.17 -11.34
N PRO A 394 26.72 -20.28 -12.12
CA PRO A 394 25.53 -20.91 -12.70
C PRO A 394 24.47 -21.40 -11.70
N ASP A 395 24.87 -21.68 -10.47
CA ASP A 395 23.99 -22.19 -9.41
C ASP A 395 23.36 -21.07 -8.57
N LEU A 396 23.63 -19.81 -8.89
CA LEU A 396 22.94 -18.69 -8.26
C LEU A 396 21.45 -18.70 -8.65
N PRO A 397 20.52 -18.82 -7.69
CA PRO A 397 19.11 -18.72 -7.98
C PRO A 397 18.73 -17.28 -8.34
N ARG A 398 17.63 -17.10 -9.07
CA ARG A 398 17.18 -15.78 -9.56
C ARG A 398 17.04 -14.76 -8.44
N ALA A 399 16.62 -15.19 -7.25
CA ALA A 399 16.40 -14.35 -6.09
C ALA A 399 17.61 -14.23 -5.14
N ALA A 400 18.82 -14.61 -5.57
CA ALA A 400 20.02 -14.53 -4.75
C ALA A 400 20.39 -13.09 -4.37
N ARG A 401 20.79 -12.90 -3.10
CA ARG A 401 21.15 -11.59 -2.55
C ARG A 401 22.47 -11.66 -1.79
N LEU A 402 23.29 -10.64 -1.95
CA LEU A 402 24.42 -10.37 -1.07
C LEU A 402 23.91 -9.65 0.17
N CYS A 403 24.07 -10.24 1.35
CA CYS A 403 23.81 -9.60 2.63
C CYS A 403 25.14 -9.30 3.31
N LEU A 404 25.35 -8.06 3.74
CA LEU A 404 26.61 -7.65 4.35
C LEU A 404 26.42 -6.70 5.53
N SER A 405 27.43 -6.64 6.39
CA SER A 405 27.50 -5.70 7.49
C SER A 405 28.94 -5.36 7.84
N ILE A 406 29.13 -4.16 8.40
CA ILE A 406 30.39 -3.83 9.09
C ILE A 406 30.21 -4.24 10.54
N CYS A 407 31.09 -5.11 11.03
CA CYS A 407 31.08 -5.58 12.41
C CYS A 407 32.28 -5.02 13.18
N SER A 408 32.09 -4.88 14.48
CA SER A 408 33.14 -4.61 15.46
C SER A 408 33.55 -5.87 16.20
N VAL A 409 34.79 -5.91 16.65
CA VAL A 409 35.31 -6.92 17.58
C VAL A 409 35.84 -6.22 18.82
N LYS A 410 35.37 -6.68 19.97
CA LYS A 410 35.83 -6.23 21.29
C LYS A 410 36.35 -7.41 22.09
N GLY A 411 37.62 -7.35 22.48
CA GLY A 411 38.23 -8.31 23.39
C GLY A 411 37.71 -8.12 24.81
N ARG A 412 37.09 -9.15 25.40
CA ARG A 412 36.78 -9.18 26.84
C ARG A 412 37.94 -9.85 27.61
N LYS A 413 38.08 -9.54 28.91
CA LYS A 413 39.06 -10.22 29.78
C LYS A 413 38.77 -11.73 29.79
N GLY A 414 39.73 -12.50 29.28
CA GLY A 414 39.67 -13.96 29.14
C GLY A 414 39.06 -14.40 27.79
N ALA A 415 39.90 -14.55 26.76
CA ALA A 415 39.72 -15.21 25.45
C ALA A 415 38.39 -15.11 24.67
N LYS A 416 37.35 -14.45 25.17
CA LYS A 416 36.02 -14.38 24.56
C LYS A 416 35.89 -13.05 23.83
N GLU A 417 35.73 -13.13 22.52
CA GLU A 417 35.48 -11.97 21.66
C GLU A 417 33.98 -11.68 21.60
N GLU A 418 33.64 -10.40 21.67
CA GLU A 418 32.29 -9.90 21.43
C GLU A 418 32.22 -9.27 20.05
N HIS A 419 31.24 -9.71 19.25
CA HIS A 419 31.02 -9.23 17.90
C HIS A 419 29.70 -8.47 17.86
N CYS A 420 29.71 -7.25 17.30
CA CYS A 420 28.50 -6.45 17.16
C CYS A 420 28.43 -5.82 15.77
N PRO A 421 27.27 -5.87 15.08
CA PRO A 421 27.07 -5.16 13.82
C PRO A 421 27.00 -3.65 14.09
N LEU A 422 27.58 -2.85 13.19
CA LEU A 422 27.59 -1.38 13.24
C LEU A 422 26.66 -0.77 12.21
N ALA A 423 26.64 -1.34 11.01
CA ALA A 423 25.77 -0.96 9.91
C ALA A 423 25.62 -2.15 8.95
N TRP A 424 24.51 -2.22 8.22
CA TRP A 424 24.20 -3.36 7.33
C TRP A 424 23.65 -2.88 5.98
N GLY A 425 23.70 -3.73 4.97
CA GLY A 425 23.10 -3.47 3.67
C GLY A 425 22.98 -4.73 2.83
N ASN A 426 21.96 -4.79 1.99
CA ASN A 426 21.68 -5.95 1.15
C ASN A 426 21.58 -5.53 -0.32
N ILE A 427 22.08 -6.36 -1.23
CA ILE A 427 22.08 -6.12 -2.68
C ILE A 427 21.48 -7.34 -3.38
N ASN A 428 20.55 -7.13 -4.32
CA ASN A 428 20.13 -8.19 -5.25
C ASN A 428 21.29 -8.46 -6.21
N LEU A 429 21.69 -9.73 -6.38
CA LEU A 429 22.77 -10.08 -7.30
C LEU A 429 22.36 -9.94 -8.77
N PHE A 430 21.06 -9.89 -9.04
CA PHE A 430 20.48 -9.59 -10.35
C PHE A 430 19.67 -8.30 -10.26
N ASP A 431 19.73 -7.47 -11.30
CA ASP A 431 18.84 -6.31 -11.42
C ASP A 431 17.45 -6.69 -11.96
N TYR A 432 16.58 -5.69 -12.14
CA TYR A 432 15.20 -5.88 -12.60
C TYR A 432 15.11 -6.33 -14.07
N THR A 433 16.22 -6.29 -14.82
CA THR A 433 16.32 -6.72 -16.23
C THR A 433 16.98 -8.10 -16.38
N ASP A 434 17.09 -8.83 -15.26
CA ASP A 434 17.73 -10.13 -15.14
C ASP A 434 19.25 -10.12 -15.34
N THR A 435 19.89 -8.94 -15.27
CA THR A 435 21.34 -8.79 -15.46
C THR A 435 22.09 -8.98 -14.14
N LEU A 436 23.11 -9.85 -14.13
CA LEU A 436 24.02 -10.05 -13.01
C LEU A 436 24.82 -8.77 -12.74
N VAL A 437 24.85 -8.33 -11.49
CA VAL A 437 25.61 -7.15 -11.06
C VAL A 437 27.10 -7.35 -11.34
N SER A 438 27.73 -6.35 -11.96
CA SER A 438 29.16 -6.36 -12.30
C SER A 438 29.78 -4.97 -12.09
N GLY A 439 31.10 -4.93 -11.89
CA GLY A 439 31.84 -3.68 -11.71
C GLY A 439 31.69 -3.06 -10.31
N LYS A 440 31.99 -1.76 -10.20
CA LYS A 440 32.04 -1.06 -8.91
C LYS A 440 30.66 -0.58 -8.46
N MET A 441 30.40 -0.71 -7.17
CA MET A 441 29.17 -0.25 -6.53
C MET A 441 29.49 0.47 -5.21
N ALA A 442 28.82 1.58 -4.97
CA ALA A 442 28.84 2.28 -3.69
C ALA A 442 27.51 2.02 -2.96
N LEU A 443 27.60 1.48 -1.74
CA LEU A 443 26.44 1.11 -0.93
C LEU A 443 26.43 1.90 0.38
N ASN A 444 25.51 2.86 0.51
CA ASN A 444 25.22 3.53 1.76
C ASN A 444 24.46 2.57 2.68
N LEU A 445 24.99 2.36 3.88
CA LEU A 445 24.50 1.35 4.81
C LEU A 445 23.38 1.87 5.71
N TRP A 446 22.58 0.94 6.22
CA TRP A 446 21.50 1.16 7.17
C TRP A 446 21.98 0.99 8.61
N ALA A 447 21.35 1.73 9.53
CA ALA A 447 21.55 1.53 10.95
C ALA A 447 20.98 0.17 11.39
N VAL A 448 21.62 -0.45 12.39
CA VAL A 448 21.16 -1.72 12.96
C VAL A 448 19.82 -1.49 13.69
N PRO A 449 18.76 -2.26 13.37
CA PRO A 449 17.48 -2.16 14.06
C PRO A 449 17.59 -2.48 15.55
N HIS A 450 16.74 -1.85 16.36
CA HIS A 450 16.68 -2.17 17.79
C HIS A 450 16.28 -3.65 18.01
N GLY A 451 17.01 -4.36 18.86
CA GLY A 451 16.77 -5.78 19.17
C GLY A 451 17.39 -6.78 18.19
N LEU A 452 18.07 -6.33 17.12
CA LEU A 452 18.81 -7.22 16.23
C LEU A 452 20.21 -7.50 16.80
N GLU A 453 20.43 -8.72 17.29
CA GLU A 453 21.74 -9.19 17.77
C GLU A 453 22.56 -9.90 16.69
N ASP A 454 21.90 -10.42 15.65
CA ASP A 454 22.57 -11.11 14.55
C ASP A 454 23.52 -10.20 13.76
N LEU A 455 24.64 -10.77 13.31
CA LEU A 455 25.66 -10.01 12.61
C LEU A 455 25.24 -9.60 11.19
N LEU A 456 24.25 -10.27 10.58
CA LEU A 456 23.68 -9.96 9.27
C LEU A 456 22.17 -9.79 9.39
N ASN A 457 21.57 -9.01 8.49
CA ASN A 457 20.13 -8.76 8.46
C ASN A 457 19.52 -9.17 7.10
N PRO A 458 19.38 -10.47 6.79
CA PRO A 458 18.89 -10.91 5.49
C PRO A 458 17.41 -10.59 5.25
N ILE A 459 16.61 -10.37 6.30
CA ILE A 459 15.19 -9.95 6.20
C ILE A 459 15.07 -8.47 5.83
N GLY A 460 16.11 -7.67 6.10
CA GLY A 460 16.16 -6.25 5.77
C GLY A 460 16.04 -5.95 4.28
N VAL A 461 15.54 -4.75 3.97
CA VAL A 461 15.35 -4.25 2.59
C VAL A 461 16.66 -4.29 1.78
N THR A 462 16.53 -4.51 0.48
CA THR A 462 17.64 -4.40 -0.47
C THR A 462 17.80 -2.97 -0.98
N GLY A 463 19.02 -2.62 -1.38
CA GLY A 463 19.36 -1.32 -1.94
C GLY A 463 20.07 -0.38 -0.97
N SER A 464 20.61 0.69 -1.55
CA SER A 464 21.41 1.70 -0.86
C SER A 464 20.52 2.63 -0.04
N ASN A 465 20.99 3.01 1.15
CA ASN A 465 20.31 4.00 1.98
C ASN A 465 20.24 5.36 1.25
N PRO A 466 19.05 5.97 1.09
CA PRO A 466 18.92 7.27 0.42
C PRO A 466 19.64 8.41 1.17
N ASN A 467 19.92 8.24 2.46
CA ASN A 467 20.73 9.18 3.22
C ASN A 467 22.23 8.98 2.92
N LYS A 468 22.80 9.93 2.18
CA LYS A 468 24.23 9.92 1.78
C LYS A 468 25.20 10.19 2.93
N GLU A 469 24.72 10.77 4.03
CA GLU A 469 25.51 11.05 5.24
C GLU A 469 25.63 9.83 6.15
N THR A 470 25.75 8.63 5.58
CA THR A 470 25.86 7.34 6.28
C THR A 470 27.14 6.62 5.88
N PRO A 471 27.62 5.63 6.65
CA PRO A 471 28.74 4.79 6.24
C PRO A 471 28.49 4.23 4.83
N CYS A 472 29.37 4.56 3.89
CA CYS A 472 29.29 4.09 2.52
C CYS A 472 30.39 3.05 2.28
N LEU A 473 29.98 1.85 1.88
CA LEU A 473 30.89 0.75 1.56
C LEU A 473 31.04 0.66 0.05
N GLU A 474 32.29 0.72 -0.43
CA GLU A 474 32.63 0.50 -1.82
C GLU A 474 32.97 -0.97 -2.07
N LEU A 475 32.35 -1.52 -3.11
CA LEU A 475 32.41 -2.92 -3.52
C LEU A 475 32.81 -3.00 -5.00
N GLU A 476 33.41 -4.10 -5.40
CA GLU A 476 33.70 -4.42 -6.80
C GLU A 476 33.30 -5.87 -7.08
N PHE A 477 32.31 -6.04 -7.95
CA PHE A 477 31.86 -7.33 -8.46
C PHE A 477 32.74 -7.75 -9.64
N ASP A 478 32.84 -9.06 -9.87
CA ASP A 478 33.61 -9.59 -10.99
C ASP A 478 33.11 -9.05 -12.34
N TRP A 479 34.02 -8.91 -13.30
CA TRP A 479 33.72 -8.37 -14.62
C TRP A 479 33.86 -9.45 -15.68
N PHE A 480 32.83 -9.58 -16.51
CA PHE A 480 32.80 -10.50 -17.65
C PHE A 480 32.82 -9.71 -18.96
N SER A 481 33.32 -10.32 -20.02
CA SER A 481 33.49 -9.67 -21.33
C SER A 481 32.21 -9.06 -21.89
N ASN A 482 31.06 -9.67 -21.57
CA ASN A 482 29.72 -9.25 -21.97
C ASN A 482 28.82 -9.22 -20.73
N PRO A 483 27.71 -8.44 -20.75
CA PRO A 483 26.68 -8.53 -19.73
C PRO A 483 26.19 -9.98 -19.57
N VAL A 484 26.00 -10.40 -18.32
CA VAL A 484 25.56 -11.75 -17.98
C VAL A 484 24.10 -11.68 -17.54
N LYS A 485 23.22 -12.44 -18.18
CA LYS A 485 21.79 -12.48 -17.84
C LYS A 485 21.35 -13.84 -17.31
N PHE A 486 20.36 -13.83 -16.42
CA PHE A 486 19.69 -15.05 -15.98
C PHE A 486 19.05 -15.75 -17.19
N PRO A 487 19.08 -17.10 -17.27
CA PRO A 487 18.51 -17.82 -18.41
C PRO A 487 17.00 -17.62 -18.53
N ASP A 488 16.51 -17.57 -19.76
CA ASP A 488 15.08 -17.56 -20.04
C ASP A 488 14.42 -18.89 -19.66
N MET A 489 13.11 -18.86 -19.38
CA MET A 489 12.35 -20.05 -18.99
C MET A 489 12.45 -21.22 -19.98
N SER A 490 12.58 -20.97 -21.28
CA SER A 490 12.76 -22.04 -22.28
C SER A 490 14.04 -22.84 -22.05
N VAL A 491 15.15 -22.14 -21.73
CA VAL A 491 16.44 -22.78 -21.43
C VAL A 491 16.36 -23.55 -20.12
N ILE A 492 15.65 -23.01 -19.13
CA ILE A 492 15.44 -23.66 -17.83
C ILE A 492 14.63 -24.95 -17.99
N GLU A 493 13.55 -24.92 -18.77
CA GLU A 493 12.71 -26.09 -19.05
C GLU A 493 13.48 -27.18 -19.79
N GLU A 494 14.31 -26.83 -20.78
CA GLU A 494 15.19 -27.77 -21.47
C GLU A 494 16.20 -28.43 -20.50
N HIS A 495 16.82 -27.65 -19.62
CA HIS A 495 17.75 -28.16 -18.61
C HIS A 495 17.08 -29.05 -17.55
N ALA A 496 15.87 -28.69 -17.12
CA ALA A 496 15.07 -29.51 -16.21
C ALA A 496 14.75 -30.87 -16.83
N ASN A 497 14.32 -30.89 -18.10
CA ASN A 497 14.04 -32.12 -18.84
C ASN A 497 15.30 -33.00 -19.00
N TRP A 498 16.44 -32.39 -19.35
CA TRP A 498 17.73 -33.08 -19.41
C TRP A 498 18.09 -33.73 -18.07
N THR A 499 17.92 -33.00 -16.96
CA THR A 499 18.23 -33.47 -15.61
C THR A 499 17.34 -34.65 -15.20
N ILE A 500 16.03 -34.55 -15.46
CA ILE A 500 15.08 -35.65 -15.19
C ILE A 500 15.43 -36.90 -16.01
N SER A 501 15.76 -36.75 -17.30
CA SER A 501 16.19 -37.89 -18.13
C SER A 501 17.47 -38.56 -17.59
N ARG A 502 18.42 -37.76 -17.08
CA ARG A 502 19.65 -38.24 -16.45
C ARG A 502 19.36 -39.01 -15.17
N GLU A 503 18.47 -38.51 -14.30
CA GLU A 503 18.07 -39.19 -13.06
C GLU A 503 17.36 -40.53 -13.32
N LEU A 504 16.56 -40.60 -14.38
CA LEU A 504 15.82 -41.82 -14.78
C LEU A 504 16.67 -42.83 -15.59
N GLY A 505 17.92 -42.49 -15.91
CA GLY A 505 18.85 -43.39 -16.63
C GLY A 505 18.56 -43.56 -18.13
N PHE A 506 17.84 -42.63 -18.78
CA PHE A 506 17.56 -42.69 -20.21
C PHE A 506 18.71 -42.07 -21.04
N ASN A 507 19.28 -42.82 -21.98
CA ASN A 507 20.25 -42.29 -22.96
C ASN A 507 19.57 -41.35 -23.97
N TYR A 508 20.30 -40.31 -24.38
CA TYR A 508 19.87 -39.11 -25.11
C TYR A 508 19.43 -39.31 -26.58
N SER A 509 18.82 -40.45 -26.91
CA SER A 509 18.41 -40.82 -28.27
C SER A 509 16.91 -41.15 -28.33
N CYS A 510 16.06 -40.20 -27.97
CA CYS A 510 14.63 -40.24 -28.31
C CYS A 510 14.07 -38.81 -28.35
N ALA A 511 14.49 -38.03 -29.35
CA ALA A 511 13.78 -36.82 -29.73
C ALA A 511 12.46 -37.23 -30.40
N GLY A 512 11.32 -36.90 -29.80
CA GLY A 512 10.03 -36.95 -30.49
C GLY A 512 8.88 -37.78 -29.88
N LEU A 513 8.81 -37.99 -28.57
CA LEU A 513 7.59 -38.53 -27.94
C LEU A 513 7.10 -37.61 -26.82
N SER A 514 6.04 -36.88 -27.15
CA SER A 514 5.11 -36.28 -26.22
C SER A 514 4.43 -37.35 -25.35
N ASN A 515 4.15 -36.99 -24.09
CA ASN A 515 3.29 -37.67 -23.12
C ASN A 515 3.87 -38.89 -22.34
N ARG A 516 4.24 -38.59 -21.09
CA ARG A 516 4.12 -39.39 -19.85
C ARG A 516 5.08 -40.58 -19.60
N ILE A 517 5.24 -40.78 -18.27
CA ILE A 517 5.61 -41.99 -17.51
C ILE A 517 7.08 -42.04 -17.07
N ALA A 518 7.39 -41.39 -15.94
CA ALA A 518 8.28 -42.00 -14.97
C ALA A 518 7.42 -42.96 -14.14
N ARG A 519 7.77 -44.26 -14.15
CA ARG A 519 7.01 -45.32 -13.52
C ARG A 519 6.86 -45.05 -12.02
N ASP A 520 5.61 -44.96 -11.58
CA ASP A 520 5.18 -45.26 -10.22
C ASP A 520 5.79 -46.61 -9.80
N ASN A 521 6.76 -46.61 -8.90
CA ASN A 521 6.65 -47.60 -7.83
C ASN A 521 5.44 -47.17 -7.01
N GLU A 522 4.48 -48.07 -6.75
CA GLU A 522 3.38 -47.76 -5.85
C GLU A 522 3.96 -47.24 -4.53
N LEU A 523 3.72 -45.96 -4.26
CA LEU A 523 4.11 -45.34 -3.00
C LEU A 523 3.49 -46.14 -1.86
N ARG A 524 4.31 -46.53 -0.90
CA ARG A 524 3.81 -47.23 0.28
C ARG A 524 2.80 -46.33 0.98
N GLU A 525 1.74 -46.91 1.53
CA GLU A 525 0.74 -46.13 2.28
C GLU A 525 1.38 -45.37 3.45
N SER A 526 2.43 -45.92 4.07
CA SER A 526 3.24 -45.21 5.09
C SER A 526 3.86 -43.91 4.58
N ASP A 527 4.33 -43.90 3.33
CA ASP A 527 4.97 -42.73 2.72
C ASP A 527 3.90 -41.66 2.42
N LYS A 528 2.70 -42.07 1.97
CA LYS A 528 1.55 -41.17 1.76
C LYS A 528 1.06 -40.57 3.08
N GLU A 529 0.98 -41.37 4.14
CA GLU A 529 0.64 -40.91 5.49
C GLU A 529 1.67 -39.92 6.03
N GLN A 530 2.96 -40.18 5.82
CA GLN A 530 4.04 -39.27 6.22
C GLN A 530 3.96 -37.93 5.48
N LEU A 531 3.70 -37.93 4.16
CA LEU A 531 3.51 -36.69 3.40
C LEU A 531 2.31 -35.87 3.93
N ARG A 532 1.19 -36.53 4.24
CA ARG A 532 0.03 -35.87 4.86
C ARG A 532 0.37 -35.31 6.24
N ALA A 533 1.15 -36.04 7.04
CA ALA A 533 1.57 -35.60 8.36
C ALA A 533 2.55 -34.42 8.33
N ILE A 534 3.41 -34.33 7.31
CA ILE A 534 4.25 -33.16 7.07
C ILE A 534 3.39 -31.96 6.67
N CYS A 535 2.43 -32.18 5.78
CA CYS A 535 1.56 -31.14 5.25
C CYS A 535 0.70 -30.45 6.31
N THR A 536 0.27 -31.15 7.37
CA THR A 536 -0.58 -30.59 8.43
C THR A 536 0.19 -29.81 9.50
N ARG A 537 1.53 -29.83 9.49
CA ARG A 537 2.34 -29.05 10.43
C ARG A 537 2.29 -27.56 10.09
N ASP A 538 2.39 -26.74 11.12
CA ASP A 538 2.41 -25.29 10.94
C ASP A 538 3.70 -24.81 10.23
N PRO A 539 3.72 -23.59 9.67
CA PRO A 539 4.87 -23.04 8.96
C PRO A 539 6.16 -22.91 9.77
N LEU A 540 6.08 -22.83 11.10
CA LEU A 540 7.25 -22.67 11.97
C LEU A 540 7.79 -24.00 12.51
N SER A 541 7.10 -25.11 12.27
CA SER A 541 7.66 -26.43 12.55
C SER A 541 8.92 -26.65 11.72
N GLU A 542 10.01 -26.98 12.39
CA GLU A 542 11.25 -27.40 11.73
C GLU A 542 11.00 -28.65 10.87
N ILE A 543 11.63 -28.67 9.68
CA ILE A 543 11.66 -29.80 8.77
C ILE A 543 13.08 -30.35 8.78
N THR A 544 13.26 -31.61 9.15
CA THR A 544 14.61 -32.20 9.21
C THR A 544 15.18 -32.42 7.81
N GLU A 545 16.50 -32.52 7.68
CA GLU A 545 17.14 -32.80 6.37
C GLU A 545 16.66 -34.12 5.77
N GLN A 546 16.37 -35.15 6.59
CA GLN A 546 15.78 -36.41 6.10
C GLN A 546 14.37 -36.21 5.52
N GLU A 547 13.58 -35.32 6.14
CA GLU A 547 12.25 -34.98 5.63
C GLU A 547 12.32 -34.13 4.37
N LYS A 548 13.32 -33.24 4.27
CA LYS A 548 13.57 -32.47 3.03
C LYS A 548 13.93 -33.39 1.88
N ASP A 549 14.90 -34.28 2.07
CA ASP A 549 15.30 -35.29 1.08
C ASP A 549 14.09 -36.17 0.69
N PHE A 550 13.29 -36.58 1.67
CA PHE A 550 12.06 -37.36 1.45
C PHE A 550 11.01 -36.59 0.64
N LEU A 551 10.77 -35.31 0.93
CA LEU A 551 9.85 -34.48 0.15
C LEU A 551 10.34 -34.32 -1.29
N TRP A 552 11.63 -34.02 -1.47
CA TRP A 552 12.23 -33.83 -2.78
C TRP A 552 12.22 -35.11 -3.61
N SER A 553 12.48 -36.28 -3.02
CA SER A 553 12.37 -37.57 -3.73
C SER A 553 10.95 -37.89 -4.18
N HIS A 554 9.94 -37.34 -3.51
CA HIS A 554 8.52 -37.52 -3.80
C HIS A 554 7.84 -36.30 -4.45
N ARG A 555 8.62 -35.35 -4.96
CA ARG A 555 8.15 -34.05 -5.51
C ARG A 555 7.05 -34.17 -6.57
N HIS A 556 7.10 -35.21 -7.40
CA HIS A 556 6.06 -35.45 -8.42
C HIS A 556 4.73 -35.92 -7.82
N TYR A 557 4.76 -36.70 -6.73
CA TYR A 557 3.54 -37.11 -6.03
C TYR A 557 2.94 -35.99 -5.19
N CYS A 558 3.78 -35.07 -4.69
CA CYS A 558 3.33 -33.90 -3.91
C CYS A 558 2.31 -33.04 -4.65
N VAL A 559 2.27 -33.09 -5.99
CA VAL A 559 1.23 -32.43 -6.82
C VAL A 559 -0.19 -32.90 -6.45
N ASN A 560 -0.34 -34.13 -5.94
CA ASN A 560 -1.62 -34.68 -5.47
C ASN A 560 -2.05 -34.14 -4.09
N ILE A 561 -1.17 -33.41 -3.40
CA ILE A 561 -1.41 -32.76 -2.10
C ILE A 561 -0.96 -31.29 -2.24
N PRO A 562 -1.66 -30.45 -3.03
CA PRO A 562 -1.14 -29.15 -3.46
C PRO A 562 -0.72 -28.22 -2.32
N GLU A 563 -1.39 -28.33 -1.16
CA GLU A 563 -1.11 -27.59 0.06
C GLU A 563 0.27 -27.90 0.70
N ILE A 564 0.97 -28.96 0.28
CA ILE A 564 2.32 -29.29 0.76
C ILE A 564 3.41 -28.41 0.12
N LEU A 565 3.08 -27.64 -0.92
CA LEU A 565 4.03 -26.83 -1.69
C LEU A 565 4.97 -25.97 -0.82
N PRO A 566 4.52 -25.25 0.23
CA PRO A 566 5.43 -24.44 1.04
C PRO A 566 6.54 -25.27 1.69
N LYS A 567 6.21 -26.49 2.15
CA LYS A 567 7.17 -27.43 2.76
C LYS A 567 8.11 -28.01 1.70
N LEU A 568 7.57 -28.36 0.52
CA LEU A 568 8.37 -28.84 -0.60
C LEU A 568 9.38 -27.79 -1.10
N LEU A 569 9.00 -26.51 -1.13
CA LEU A 569 9.88 -25.40 -1.55
C LEU A 569 11.05 -25.15 -0.59
N LEU A 570 10.84 -25.38 0.72
CA LEU A 570 11.91 -25.35 1.74
C LEU A 570 12.84 -26.58 1.66
N SER A 571 12.42 -27.62 0.96
CA SER A 571 13.24 -28.82 0.73
C SER A 571 14.14 -28.72 -0.51
N VAL A 572 13.95 -27.70 -1.34
CA VAL A 572 14.75 -27.49 -2.55
C VAL A 572 16.13 -26.97 -2.17
N LYS A 573 17.18 -27.53 -2.76
CA LYS A 573 18.52 -26.94 -2.68
C LYS A 573 18.62 -25.78 -3.66
N TRP A 574 18.29 -24.58 -3.17
CA TRP A 574 18.32 -23.34 -3.96
C TRP A 574 19.71 -22.95 -4.47
N ASN A 575 20.78 -23.58 -3.96
CA ASN A 575 22.15 -23.48 -4.46
C ASN A 575 22.50 -24.55 -5.52
N SER A 576 21.50 -25.20 -6.12
CA SER A 576 21.64 -26.18 -7.20
C SER A 576 20.68 -25.85 -8.33
N ARG A 577 21.19 -25.40 -9.49
CA ARG A 577 20.32 -25.08 -10.63
C ARG A 577 19.57 -26.30 -11.16
N ASP A 578 20.12 -27.50 -10.98
CA ASP A 578 19.53 -28.77 -11.41
C ASP A 578 18.21 -29.04 -10.66
N GLU A 579 18.15 -28.73 -9.36
CA GLU A 579 16.93 -28.87 -8.56
C GLU A 579 15.96 -27.70 -8.81
N VAL A 580 16.46 -26.47 -8.83
CA VAL A 580 15.64 -25.26 -9.05
C VAL A 580 14.92 -25.31 -10.40
N ALA A 581 15.60 -25.75 -11.47
CA ALA A 581 14.98 -25.89 -12.79
C ALA A 581 13.81 -26.88 -12.79
N GLN A 582 13.94 -28.01 -12.09
CA GLN A 582 12.85 -28.97 -11.93
C GLN A 582 11.69 -28.40 -11.12
N MET A 583 12.00 -27.66 -10.03
CA MET A 583 10.97 -26.99 -9.24
C MET A 583 10.20 -25.95 -10.05
N TYR A 584 10.87 -25.19 -10.92
CA TYR A 584 10.18 -24.22 -11.78
C TYR A 584 9.16 -24.89 -12.71
N CYS A 585 9.49 -26.06 -13.28
CA CYS A 585 8.55 -26.85 -14.06
C CYS A 585 7.36 -27.34 -13.21
N LEU A 586 7.59 -27.77 -11.96
CA LEU A 586 6.52 -28.17 -11.05
C LEU A 586 5.59 -27.00 -10.70
N VAL A 587 6.15 -25.84 -10.36
CA VAL A 587 5.39 -24.63 -9.97
C VAL A 587 4.58 -24.06 -11.13
N LYS A 588 5.10 -24.17 -12.37
CA LYS A 588 4.40 -23.72 -13.58
C LYS A 588 3.03 -24.37 -13.72
N ASP A 589 2.95 -25.69 -13.48
CA ASP A 589 1.75 -26.51 -13.63
C ASP A 589 1.10 -26.91 -12.28
N TRP A 590 1.55 -26.32 -11.17
CA TRP A 590 1.06 -26.68 -9.83
C TRP A 590 -0.43 -26.34 -9.65
N PRO A 591 -1.25 -27.23 -9.04
CA PRO A 591 -2.65 -26.94 -8.78
C PRO A 591 -2.84 -25.73 -7.86
N SER A 592 -3.85 -24.90 -8.12
CA SER A 592 -4.14 -23.73 -7.27
C SER A 592 -4.46 -24.15 -5.83
N ILE A 593 -3.90 -23.44 -4.87
CA ILE A 593 -4.17 -23.60 -3.42
C ILE A 593 -5.06 -22.47 -2.89
N LYS A 594 -5.55 -22.60 -1.65
CA LYS A 594 -6.40 -21.57 -1.02
C LYS A 594 -5.61 -20.26 -0.80
N PRO A 595 -6.26 -19.09 -0.83
CA PRO A 595 -5.58 -17.81 -0.61
C PRO A 595 -4.81 -17.74 0.71
N GLU A 596 -5.39 -18.26 1.81
CA GLU A 596 -4.74 -18.27 3.12
C GLU A 596 -3.44 -19.09 3.13
N GLN A 597 -3.32 -20.12 2.28
CA GLN A 597 -2.10 -20.91 2.10
C GLN A 597 -1.14 -20.23 1.13
N ALA A 598 -1.65 -19.68 0.03
CA ALA A 598 -0.84 -18.94 -0.94
C ALA A 598 -0.16 -17.70 -0.36
N MET A 599 -0.75 -17.07 0.66
CA MET A 599 -0.13 -15.94 1.36
C MET A 599 1.16 -16.29 2.10
N GLU A 600 1.36 -17.55 2.53
CA GLU A 600 2.63 -18.03 3.10
C GLU A 600 3.76 -17.84 2.07
N LEU A 601 3.50 -18.17 0.81
CA LEU A 601 4.44 -18.04 -0.32
C LEU A 601 4.78 -16.59 -0.70
N LEU A 602 4.20 -15.60 -0.01
CA LEU A 602 4.52 -14.17 -0.15
C LEU A 602 5.27 -13.63 1.06
N ASP A 603 5.69 -14.45 2.03
CA ASP A 603 6.53 -13.98 3.13
C ASP A 603 8.02 -13.85 2.71
N CYS A 604 8.92 -13.64 3.68
CA CYS A 604 10.34 -13.47 3.44
C CYS A 604 11.12 -14.77 3.14
N ASN A 605 10.53 -15.94 3.40
CA ASN A 605 11.15 -17.25 3.14
C ASN A 605 11.05 -17.65 1.66
N TYR A 606 10.08 -17.07 0.94
CA TYR A 606 9.81 -17.37 -0.47
C TYR A 606 10.07 -16.14 -1.36
N PRO A 607 11.35 -15.81 -1.63
CA PRO A 607 11.71 -14.65 -2.45
C PRO A 607 11.64 -14.93 -3.96
N ASP A 608 11.49 -16.20 -4.36
CA ASP A 608 11.59 -16.62 -5.76
C ASP A 608 10.44 -16.06 -6.62
N PRO A 609 10.74 -15.44 -7.79
CA PRO A 609 9.70 -14.83 -8.63
C PRO A 609 8.66 -15.81 -9.17
N MET A 610 9.03 -17.06 -9.47
CA MET A 610 8.09 -18.07 -9.99
C MET A 610 7.13 -18.54 -8.90
N VAL A 611 7.64 -18.74 -7.68
CA VAL A 611 6.84 -19.05 -6.49
C VAL A 611 5.87 -17.91 -6.17
N ARG A 612 6.36 -16.66 -6.11
CA ARG A 612 5.51 -15.49 -5.83
C ARG A 612 4.48 -15.24 -6.92
N ALA A 613 4.83 -15.44 -8.19
CA ALA A 613 3.89 -15.39 -9.29
C ALA A 613 2.78 -16.44 -9.14
N PHE A 614 3.12 -17.66 -8.74
CA PHE A 614 2.11 -18.70 -8.45
C PHE A 614 1.18 -18.29 -7.31
N ALA A 615 1.72 -17.72 -6.24
CA ALA A 615 0.94 -17.22 -5.12
C ALA A 615 -0.06 -16.15 -5.57
N VAL A 616 0.38 -15.16 -6.35
CA VAL A 616 -0.49 -14.10 -6.90
C VAL A 616 -1.58 -14.69 -7.81
N ARG A 617 -1.26 -15.66 -8.68
CA ARG A 617 -2.28 -16.35 -9.50
C ARG A 617 -3.37 -17.02 -8.64
N CYS A 618 -3.00 -17.59 -7.49
CA CYS A 618 -3.97 -18.16 -6.56
C CYS A 618 -4.88 -17.08 -5.95
N LEU A 619 -4.31 -15.93 -5.58
CA LEU A 619 -5.08 -14.78 -5.08
C LEU A 619 -6.03 -14.23 -6.15
N GLU A 620 -5.55 -14.02 -7.38
CA GLU A 620 -6.36 -13.53 -8.50
C GLU A 620 -7.60 -14.41 -8.77
N LYS A 621 -7.43 -15.73 -8.66
CA LYS A 621 -8.48 -16.70 -8.94
C LYS A 621 -9.52 -16.84 -7.81
N SER A 622 -9.09 -16.75 -6.56
CA SER A 622 -9.91 -17.21 -5.42
C SER A 622 -10.01 -16.26 -4.23
N LEU A 623 -9.19 -15.21 -4.15
CA LEU A 623 -9.30 -14.21 -3.09
C LEU A 623 -10.43 -13.23 -3.41
N THR A 624 -11.49 -13.29 -2.61
CA THR A 624 -12.62 -12.35 -2.71
C THR A 624 -12.21 -10.96 -2.21
N ASP A 625 -12.92 -9.92 -2.66
CA ASP A 625 -12.67 -8.54 -2.19
C ASP A 625 -12.89 -8.39 -0.67
N ASP A 626 -13.74 -9.23 -0.08
CA ASP A 626 -13.95 -9.32 1.37
C ASP A 626 -12.68 -9.81 2.09
N LYS A 627 -12.14 -10.96 1.66
CA LYS A 627 -10.89 -11.52 2.21
C LYS A 627 -9.67 -10.65 1.91
N LEU A 628 -9.60 -10.06 0.71
CA LEU A 628 -8.57 -9.09 0.37
C LEU A 628 -8.60 -7.90 1.32
N SER A 629 -9.78 -7.31 1.58
CA SER A 629 -9.93 -6.23 2.56
C SER A 629 -9.52 -6.69 3.97
N GLN A 630 -9.84 -7.93 4.33
CA GLN A 630 -9.49 -8.52 5.63
C GLN A 630 -7.98 -8.71 5.81
N TYR A 631 -7.24 -9.08 4.77
CA TYR A 631 -5.79 -9.38 4.81
C TYR A 631 -4.91 -8.28 4.19
N LEU A 632 -5.49 -7.11 3.89
CA LEU A 632 -4.81 -6.04 3.13
C LEU A 632 -3.54 -5.54 3.82
N ILE A 633 -3.54 -5.48 5.16
CA ILE A 633 -2.37 -5.07 5.95
C ILE A 633 -1.19 -5.99 5.62
N GLN A 634 -1.38 -7.31 5.72
CA GLN A 634 -0.35 -8.31 5.43
C GLN A 634 0.13 -8.19 3.99
N LEU A 635 -0.80 -8.07 3.04
CA LEU A 635 -0.47 -7.96 1.61
C LEU A 635 0.32 -6.69 1.26
N VAL A 636 0.05 -5.57 1.94
CA VAL A 636 0.88 -4.35 1.82
C VAL A 636 2.25 -4.53 2.47
N GLN A 637 2.33 -5.22 3.61
CA GLN A 637 3.62 -5.46 4.28
C GLN A 637 4.56 -6.34 3.45
N VAL A 638 4.04 -7.38 2.80
CA VAL A 638 4.88 -8.29 2.01
C VAL A 638 5.42 -7.68 0.71
N LEU A 639 4.92 -6.51 0.28
CA LEU A 639 5.52 -5.72 -0.79
C LEU A 639 6.95 -5.29 -0.47
N LYS A 640 7.34 -5.27 0.81
CA LYS A 640 8.70 -4.96 1.27
C LYS A 640 9.70 -6.05 0.93
N TYR A 641 9.23 -7.28 0.72
CA TYR A 641 10.06 -8.44 0.39
C TYR A 641 10.19 -8.65 -1.12
N GLU A 642 9.42 -7.94 -1.94
CA GLU A 642 9.57 -7.97 -3.40
C GLU A 642 10.91 -7.38 -3.81
N GLN A 643 11.67 -8.11 -4.64
CA GLN A 643 13.02 -7.69 -5.06
C GLN A 643 13.01 -6.40 -5.87
N TYR A 644 11.96 -6.19 -6.69
CA TYR A 644 11.85 -5.11 -7.65
C TYR A 644 10.56 -4.32 -7.47
N LEU A 645 10.55 -3.07 -7.93
CA LEU A 645 9.40 -2.17 -7.88
C LEU A 645 8.21 -2.72 -8.68
N ASP A 646 8.49 -3.20 -9.89
CA ASP A 646 7.49 -3.79 -10.78
C ASP A 646 7.44 -5.31 -10.59
N ASN A 647 6.31 -5.81 -10.08
CA ASN A 647 6.07 -7.23 -9.85
C ASN A 647 4.56 -7.54 -9.88
N GLN A 648 4.21 -8.84 -9.93
CA GLN A 648 2.82 -9.29 -10.07
C GLN A 648 1.95 -8.88 -8.88
N LEU A 649 2.49 -8.91 -7.65
CA LEU A 649 1.72 -8.57 -6.46
C LEU A 649 1.35 -7.08 -6.42
N VAL A 650 2.30 -6.19 -6.76
CA VAL A 650 2.03 -4.75 -6.89
C VAL A 650 0.95 -4.48 -7.94
N ARG A 651 1.05 -5.11 -9.11
CA ARG A 651 0.06 -4.97 -10.19
C ARG A 651 -1.32 -5.46 -9.77
N PHE A 652 -1.40 -6.61 -9.09
CA PHE A 652 -2.66 -7.16 -8.56
C PHE A 652 -3.31 -6.23 -7.54
N LEU A 653 -2.56 -5.78 -6.53
CA LEU A 653 -3.08 -4.93 -5.46
C LEU A 653 -3.52 -3.56 -6.00
N LEU A 654 -2.74 -2.95 -6.89
CA LEU A 654 -3.10 -1.68 -7.53
C LEU A 654 -4.38 -1.83 -8.37
N LYS A 655 -4.50 -2.90 -9.16
CA LYS A 655 -5.70 -3.18 -9.95
C LYS A 655 -6.93 -3.27 -9.04
N LYS A 656 -6.84 -4.07 -7.97
CA LYS A 656 -7.92 -4.23 -6.98
C LYS A 656 -8.28 -2.93 -6.27
N ALA A 657 -7.29 -2.14 -5.86
CA ALA A 657 -7.48 -0.83 -5.25
C ALA A 657 -8.19 0.17 -6.18
N LEU A 658 -7.92 0.09 -7.49
CA LEU A 658 -8.53 0.96 -8.50
C LEU A 658 -9.88 0.46 -9.02
N THR A 659 -10.24 -0.80 -8.79
CA THR A 659 -11.56 -1.37 -9.14
C THR A 659 -12.54 -1.45 -7.98
N ASN A 660 -12.08 -1.21 -6.74
CA ASN A 660 -12.90 -1.21 -5.53
C ASN A 660 -12.44 -0.08 -4.60
N GLN A 661 -13.22 1.00 -4.48
CA GLN A 661 -12.81 2.20 -3.74
C GLN A 661 -12.65 1.95 -2.24
N ARG A 662 -13.34 0.96 -1.66
CA ARG A 662 -13.14 0.57 -0.25
C ARG A 662 -11.77 -0.07 -0.03
N ILE A 663 -11.33 -0.94 -0.94
CA ILE A 663 -9.96 -1.48 -0.91
C ILE A 663 -8.97 -0.34 -1.16
N GLY A 664 -9.23 0.51 -2.15
CA GLY A 664 -8.40 1.67 -2.48
C GLY A 664 -8.18 2.63 -1.31
N HIS A 665 -9.22 2.90 -0.54
CA HIS A 665 -9.16 3.74 0.67
C HIS A 665 -8.14 3.21 1.69
N PHE A 666 -8.25 1.94 2.09
CA PHE A 666 -7.32 1.36 3.06
C PHE A 666 -5.94 1.10 2.47
N PHE A 667 -5.86 0.75 1.18
CA PHE A 667 -4.59 0.63 0.46
C PHE A 667 -3.80 1.95 0.50
N PHE A 668 -4.47 3.08 0.23
CA PHE A 668 -3.90 4.41 0.37
C PHE A 668 -3.39 4.66 1.80
N TRP A 669 -4.23 4.46 2.82
CA TRP A 669 -3.86 4.77 4.20
C TRP A 669 -2.75 3.86 4.75
N HIS A 670 -2.72 2.58 4.39
CA HIS A 670 -1.66 1.67 4.79
C HIS A 670 -0.31 2.07 4.19
N LEU A 671 -0.26 2.40 2.89
CA LEU A 671 0.96 2.92 2.25
C LEU A 671 1.37 4.28 2.82
N LYS A 672 0.41 5.21 2.92
CA LYS A 672 0.63 6.58 3.42
C LYS A 672 1.19 6.59 4.85
N SER A 673 0.71 5.69 5.71
CA SER A 673 1.16 5.59 7.10
C SER A 673 2.66 5.29 7.22
N GLU A 674 3.27 4.64 6.23
CA GLU A 674 4.68 4.24 6.22
C GLU A 674 5.59 5.14 5.40
N MET A 675 5.09 6.23 4.83
CA MET A 675 5.90 7.18 4.03
C MET A 675 7.03 7.84 4.84
N HIS A 676 6.92 7.86 6.18
CA HIS A 676 7.99 8.32 7.07
C HIS A 676 9.19 7.36 7.10
N ASN A 677 8.97 6.07 6.83
CA ASN A 677 10.01 5.04 6.86
C ASN A 677 10.81 5.03 5.55
N LYS A 678 12.09 5.38 5.65
CA LYS A 678 13.00 5.52 4.49
C LYS A 678 13.28 4.21 3.77
N THR A 679 13.09 3.06 4.40
CA THR A 679 13.27 1.76 3.73
C THR A 679 12.22 1.52 2.64
N VAL A 680 11.06 2.18 2.72
CA VAL A 680 9.93 1.95 1.79
C VAL A 680 9.42 3.22 1.11
N SER A 681 9.85 4.41 1.55
CA SER A 681 9.29 5.68 1.10
C SER A 681 9.31 5.87 -0.42
N GLN A 682 10.34 5.38 -1.12
CA GLN A 682 10.39 5.45 -2.58
C GLN A 682 9.38 4.48 -3.21
N ARG A 683 9.40 3.20 -2.84
CA ARG A 683 8.47 2.17 -3.36
C ARG A 683 7.01 2.56 -3.12
N PHE A 684 6.67 2.92 -1.89
CA PHE A 684 5.30 3.29 -1.52
C PHE A 684 4.90 4.64 -2.11
N GLY A 685 5.82 5.61 -2.23
CA GLY A 685 5.57 6.88 -2.88
C GLY A 685 5.23 6.73 -4.37
N LEU A 686 5.99 5.92 -5.10
CA LEU A 686 5.73 5.62 -6.51
C LEU A 686 4.40 4.87 -6.71
N LEU A 687 4.10 3.92 -5.82
CA LEU A 687 2.84 3.19 -5.86
C LEU A 687 1.64 4.10 -5.55
N LEU A 688 1.76 4.98 -4.54
CA LEU A 688 0.75 5.99 -4.25
C LEU A 688 0.58 6.99 -5.40
N GLU A 689 1.65 7.38 -6.11
CA GLU A 689 1.56 8.22 -7.32
C GLU A 689 0.63 7.56 -8.34
N SER A 690 0.86 6.28 -8.66
CA SER A 690 0.05 5.55 -9.63
C SER A 690 -1.42 5.42 -9.20
N TYR A 691 -1.67 5.13 -7.91
CA TYR A 691 -3.03 5.05 -7.37
C TYR A 691 -3.74 6.41 -7.43
N CYS A 692 -3.09 7.49 -6.95
CA CYS A 692 -3.69 8.82 -6.91
C CYS A 692 -4.00 9.35 -8.31
N ARG A 693 -3.17 9.03 -9.31
CA ARG A 693 -3.45 9.37 -10.73
C ARG A 693 -4.71 8.71 -11.29
N ALA A 694 -5.06 7.52 -10.80
CA ALA A 694 -6.11 6.69 -11.40
C ALA A 694 -7.35 6.50 -10.52
N CYS A 695 -7.33 6.90 -9.24
CA CYS A 695 -8.46 6.73 -8.31
C CYS A 695 -9.65 7.67 -8.57
N GLY A 696 -9.54 8.56 -9.55
CA GLY A 696 -10.62 9.48 -9.94
C GLY A 696 -10.85 10.58 -8.91
N MET A 697 -12.10 11.01 -8.74
CA MET A 697 -12.48 12.03 -7.76
C MET A 697 -12.23 11.64 -6.30
N TYR A 698 -11.94 10.36 -6.02
CA TYR A 698 -11.59 9.95 -4.67
C TYR A 698 -10.31 10.63 -4.16
N LEU A 699 -9.40 11.04 -5.05
CA LEU A 699 -8.21 11.82 -4.67
C LEU A 699 -8.57 13.09 -3.88
N LYS A 700 -9.67 13.77 -4.25
CA LYS A 700 -10.12 14.97 -3.54
C LYS A 700 -10.62 14.63 -2.13
N HIS A 701 -11.33 13.52 -1.97
CA HIS A 701 -11.79 13.05 -0.66
C HIS A 701 -10.62 12.65 0.23
N LEU A 702 -9.63 11.93 -0.31
CA LEU A 702 -8.40 11.59 0.39
C LEU A 702 -7.61 12.84 0.78
N SER A 703 -7.51 13.83 -0.11
CA SER A 703 -6.84 15.10 0.19
C SER A 703 -7.51 15.81 1.37
N ARG A 704 -8.85 15.89 1.41
CA ARG A 704 -9.57 16.46 2.56
C ARG A 704 -9.30 15.68 3.85
N GLN A 705 -9.25 14.35 3.80
CA GLN A 705 -8.89 13.55 4.97
C GLN A 705 -7.45 13.82 5.42
N VAL A 706 -6.49 13.90 4.49
CA VAL A 706 -5.09 14.22 4.80
C VAL A 706 -4.97 15.60 5.45
N GLU A 707 -5.65 16.61 4.90
CA GLU A 707 -5.70 17.96 5.47
C GLU A 707 -6.25 17.96 6.90
N ALA A 708 -7.37 17.26 7.14
CA ALA A 708 -7.94 17.11 8.47
C ALA A 708 -6.92 16.47 9.46
N MET A 709 -6.25 15.40 9.03
CA MET A 709 -5.23 14.74 9.87
C MET A 709 -4.04 15.66 10.17
N GLU A 710 -3.57 16.44 9.20
CA GLU A 710 -2.48 17.40 9.39
C GLU A 710 -2.83 18.49 10.41
N LYS A 711 -4.06 19.04 10.36
CA LYS A 711 -4.55 19.99 11.38
C LYS A 711 -4.56 19.36 12.78
N LEU A 712 -4.99 18.11 12.91
CA LEU A 712 -5.01 17.39 14.19
C LEU A 712 -3.59 17.04 14.69
N ILE A 713 -2.66 16.68 13.79
CA ILE A 713 -1.25 16.44 14.13
C ILE A 713 -0.64 17.73 14.68
N ASN A 714 -0.72 18.84 13.94
CA ASN A 714 -0.14 20.12 14.37
C ASN A 714 -0.73 20.59 15.70
N LEU A 715 -2.06 20.52 15.86
CA LEU A 715 -2.75 20.88 17.09
C LEU A 715 -2.29 20.04 18.30
N THR A 716 -2.14 18.73 18.13
CA THR A 716 -1.65 17.85 19.20
C THR A 716 -0.17 18.03 19.50
N ASP A 717 0.65 18.38 18.50
CA ASP A 717 2.07 18.69 18.71
C ASP A 717 2.23 19.96 19.55
N ILE A 718 1.46 21.03 19.28
CA ILE A 718 1.44 22.23 20.11
C ILE A 718 1.03 21.89 21.56
N LEU A 719 0.00 21.05 21.72
CA LEU A 719 -0.45 20.60 23.05
C LEU A 719 0.63 19.82 23.82
N LYS A 720 1.41 18.99 23.12
CA LYS A 720 2.46 18.14 23.69
C LYS A 720 3.79 18.84 23.91
N GLN A 721 4.04 19.96 23.22
CA GLN A 721 5.29 20.70 23.28
C GLN A 721 5.12 22.02 24.05
N GLU A 722 4.39 22.97 23.46
CA GLU A 722 4.28 24.34 23.97
C GLU A 722 3.33 24.44 25.17
N LYS A 723 2.24 23.66 25.16
CA LYS A 723 1.22 23.68 26.22
C LYS A 723 1.36 22.52 27.22
N LYS A 724 2.50 21.82 27.23
CA LYS A 724 2.67 20.56 28.00
C LYS A 724 2.50 20.75 29.51
N ASP A 725 3.00 21.86 30.05
CA ASP A 725 3.03 22.19 31.48
C ASP A 725 1.76 22.94 31.94
N GLU A 726 0.89 23.29 30.99
CA GLU A 726 -0.35 24.00 31.26
C GLU A 726 -1.42 23.07 31.83
N THR A 727 -2.29 23.62 32.69
CA THR A 727 -3.43 22.87 33.24
C THR A 727 -4.40 22.44 32.15
N GLN A 728 -5.12 21.34 32.38
CA GLN A 728 -6.15 20.84 31.46
C GLN A 728 -7.16 21.93 31.07
N LYS A 729 -7.51 22.83 31.99
CA LYS A 729 -8.44 23.94 31.74
C LYS A 729 -7.89 24.93 30.70
N VAL A 730 -6.60 25.25 30.78
CA VAL A 730 -5.93 26.15 29.82
C VAL A 730 -5.78 25.47 28.46
N GLN A 731 -5.37 24.20 28.45
CA GLN A 731 -5.27 23.40 27.22
C GLN A 731 -6.64 23.25 26.52
N MET A 732 -7.72 23.01 27.27
CA MET A 732 -9.08 22.95 26.72
C MET A 732 -9.55 24.28 26.14
N LYS A 733 -9.23 25.40 26.80
CA LYS A 733 -9.53 26.73 26.26
C LYS A 733 -8.82 26.95 24.93
N PHE A 734 -7.54 26.58 24.86
CA PHE A 734 -6.75 26.64 23.62
C PHE A 734 -7.34 25.75 22.52
N LEU A 735 -7.69 24.50 22.83
CA LEU A 735 -8.32 23.57 21.88
C LEU A 735 -9.57 24.18 21.24
N VAL A 736 -10.50 24.67 22.07
CA VAL A 736 -11.77 25.25 21.59
C VAL A 736 -11.51 26.53 20.78
N GLU A 737 -10.55 27.36 21.19
CA GLU A 737 -10.18 28.57 20.47
C GLU A 737 -9.61 28.25 19.07
N GLN A 738 -8.72 27.25 18.96
CA GLN A 738 -8.17 26.83 17.67
C GLN A 738 -9.23 26.19 16.78
N MET A 739 -10.03 25.26 17.32
CA MET A 739 -11.05 24.55 16.54
C MET A 739 -12.17 25.47 16.03
N ARG A 740 -12.43 26.61 16.69
CA ARG A 740 -13.40 27.62 16.21
C ARG A 740 -12.89 28.45 15.04
N ARG A 741 -11.60 28.39 14.70
CA ARG A 741 -11.06 29.18 13.59
C ARG A 741 -11.61 28.67 12.26
N PRO A 742 -11.85 29.57 11.27
CA PRO A 742 -12.40 29.16 9.98
C PRO A 742 -11.58 28.07 9.29
N ASP A 743 -10.24 28.12 9.37
CA ASP A 743 -9.37 27.13 8.74
C ASP A 743 -9.46 25.74 9.37
N PHE A 744 -9.73 25.65 10.68
CA PHE A 744 -10.02 24.37 11.34
C PHE A 744 -11.43 23.88 11.04
N MET A 745 -12.43 24.76 11.08
CA MET A 745 -13.83 24.40 10.80
C MET A 745 -14.02 23.89 9.37
N ASP A 746 -13.33 24.46 8.38
CA ASP A 746 -13.43 24.01 6.99
C ASP A 746 -12.70 22.68 6.76
N ALA A 747 -11.53 22.50 7.37
CA ALA A 747 -10.73 21.29 7.23
C ALA A 747 -11.31 20.09 8.00
N LEU A 748 -11.87 20.33 9.19
CA LEU A 748 -12.36 19.27 10.10
C LEU A 748 -13.87 19.00 9.99
N GLN A 749 -14.59 19.57 9.03
CA GLN A 749 -16.03 19.30 8.84
C GLN A 749 -16.35 18.94 7.39
N GLY A 750 -17.39 18.12 7.20
CA GLY A 750 -17.89 17.74 5.89
C GLY A 750 -16.92 16.86 5.09
N PHE A 751 -16.24 15.93 5.75
CA PHE A 751 -15.33 14.98 5.09
C PHE A 751 -15.69 13.54 5.47
N ILE A 752 -15.00 12.56 4.89
CA ILE A 752 -15.29 11.14 5.10
C ILE A 752 -14.37 10.57 6.19
N SER A 753 -14.88 9.72 7.09
CA SER A 753 -14.08 9.10 8.13
C SER A 753 -12.98 8.17 7.56
N PRO A 754 -11.70 8.34 7.95
CA PRO A 754 -10.64 7.42 7.55
C PRO A 754 -10.81 5.99 8.10
N LEU A 755 -11.58 5.80 9.18
CA LEU A 755 -11.84 4.48 9.77
C LEU A 755 -12.88 3.68 8.99
N ASN A 756 -13.88 4.36 8.43
CA ASN A 756 -14.87 3.74 7.55
C ASN A 756 -15.38 4.78 6.54
N PRO A 757 -15.07 4.64 5.24
CA PRO A 757 -15.44 5.64 4.27
C PRO A 757 -16.94 5.72 3.96
N ALA A 758 -17.75 4.78 4.46
CA ALA A 758 -19.22 4.88 4.40
C ALA A 758 -19.79 5.88 5.42
N HIS A 759 -18.99 6.35 6.39
CA HIS A 759 -19.42 7.29 7.42
C HIS A 759 -18.93 8.71 7.07
N GLN A 760 -19.88 9.60 6.80
CA GLN A 760 -19.61 11.02 6.64
C GLN A 760 -19.45 11.68 8.03
N LEU A 761 -18.53 12.63 8.12
CA LEU A 761 -18.29 13.47 9.29
C LEU A 761 -18.78 14.88 8.95
N GLY A 762 -19.95 15.25 9.49
CA GLY A 762 -20.61 16.53 9.26
C GLY A 762 -20.01 17.66 10.09
N ASN A 763 -20.86 18.41 10.79
CA ASN A 763 -20.42 19.49 11.66
C ASN A 763 -19.77 18.94 12.93
N LEU A 764 -18.78 19.66 13.46
CA LEU A 764 -18.16 19.36 14.73
C LEU A 764 -19.06 19.81 15.88
N ARG A 765 -19.29 18.92 16.83
CA ARG A 765 -19.95 19.23 18.11
C ARG A 765 -18.90 19.62 19.13
N LEU A 766 -18.49 20.88 19.06
CA LEU A 766 -17.37 21.40 19.86
C LEU A 766 -17.59 21.27 21.37
N GLU A 767 -18.84 21.25 21.82
CA GLU A 767 -19.21 21.06 23.22
C GLU A 767 -18.87 19.65 23.75
N GLU A 768 -18.84 18.64 22.88
CA GLU A 768 -18.47 17.26 23.20
C GLU A 768 -16.98 16.97 22.91
N CYS A 769 -16.32 17.84 22.16
CA CYS A 769 -14.90 17.71 21.82
C CYS A 769 -14.01 18.03 23.03
N ARG A 770 -13.05 17.14 23.34
CA ARG A 770 -12.21 17.30 24.53
C ARG A 770 -10.85 16.61 24.43
N ILE A 771 -9.89 17.12 25.21
CA ILE A 771 -8.61 16.44 25.46
C ILE A 771 -8.85 15.39 26.54
N MET A 772 -8.49 14.13 26.29
CA MET A 772 -8.57 13.06 27.28
C MET A 772 -7.46 13.19 28.34
N SER A 773 -7.67 12.61 29.52
CA SER A 773 -6.76 12.73 30.68
C SER A 773 -5.43 11.99 30.55
N SER A 774 -5.27 11.15 29.51
CA SER A 774 -4.04 10.39 29.27
C SER A 774 -2.83 11.28 28.98
N ALA A 775 -1.63 10.83 29.38
CA ALA A 775 -0.37 11.57 29.23
C ALA A 775 -0.06 11.95 27.77
N LYS A 776 -0.52 11.17 26.80
CA LYS A 776 -0.33 11.44 25.36
C LYS A 776 -1.30 12.46 24.78
N ARG A 777 -2.18 13.04 25.61
CA ARG A 777 -3.22 14.03 25.25
C ARG A 777 -4.06 13.63 24.01
N PRO A 778 -4.70 12.44 23.99
CA PRO A 778 -5.60 12.08 22.90
C PRO A 778 -6.75 13.08 22.79
N LEU A 779 -7.19 13.36 21.57
CA LEU A 779 -8.37 14.18 21.30
C LEU A 779 -9.59 13.26 21.13
N TRP A 780 -10.62 13.49 21.93
CA TRP A 780 -11.96 12.98 21.69
C TRP A 780 -12.70 13.96 20.79
N LEU A 781 -13.04 13.52 19.59
CA LEU A 781 -13.68 14.34 18.58
C LEU A 781 -15.07 13.77 18.28
N ASN A 782 -16.06 14.65 18.14
CA ASN A 782 -17.46 14.30 17.93
C ASN A 782 -18.01 15.11 16.75
N TRP A 783 -18.56 14.39 15.77
CA TRP A 783 -19.20 14.97 14.59
C TRP A 783 -20.66 14.56 14.50
N GLU A 784 -21.49 15.45 13.98
CA GLU A 784 -22.83 15.12 13.50
C GLU A 784 -22.73 14.18 12.29
N ASN A 785 -23.62 13.20 12.23
CA ASN A 785 -23.83 12.40 11.03
C ASN A 785 -24.81 13.14 10.09
N PRO A 786 -24.35 13.63 8.92
CA PRO A 786 -25.17 14.44 8.02
C PRO A 786 -26.20 13.63 7.21
N ASP A 787 -26.23 12.30 7.33
CA ASP A 787 -27.21 11.47 6.61
C ASP A 787 -28.65 11.82 7.01
N ILE A 788 -29.54 11.88 6.03
CA ILE A 788 -30.96 12.22 6.22
C ILE A 788 -31.70 11.24 7.13
N MET A 789 -31.18 10.03 7.33
CA MET A 789 -31.70 9.00 8.22
C MET A 789 -30.73 8.69 9.38
N SER A 790 -29.90 9.65 9.80
CA SER A 790 -28.89 9.45 10.86
C SER A 790 -29.49 8.97 12.18
N GLU A 791 -30.74 9.31 12.49
CA GLU A 791 -31.44 8.85 13.69
C GLU A 791 -31.69 7.32 13.74
N LEU A 792 -31.57 6.63 12.59
CA LEU A 792 -31.79 5.19 12.48
C LEU A 792 -30.50 4.37 12.62
N LEU A 793 -29.33 5.01 12.73
CA LEU A 793 -28.04 4.35 12.90
C LEU A 793 -27.22 4.96 14.04
N PHE A 794 -26.78 6.21 13.88
CA PHE A 794 -26.15 7.04 14.92
C PHE A 794 -26.22 8.51 14.46
N GLN A 795 -26.59 9.41 15.38
CA GLN A 795 -26.62 10.85 15.13
C GLN A 795 -25.25 11.51 15.30
N ASN A 796 -24.40 10.91 16.15
CA ASN A 796 -23.05 11.40 16.42
C ASN A 796 -22.03 10.32 16.09
N ASN A 797 -20.92 10.73 15.49
CA ASN A 797 -19.77 9.89 15.18
C ASN A 797 -18.59 10.36 16.04
N GLU A 798 -18.06 9.46 16.86
CA GLU A 798 -17.06 9.78 17.87
C GLU A 798 -15.77 9.00 17.61
N ILE A 799 -14.66 9.73 17.50
CA ILE A 799 -13.36 9.14 17.18
C ILE A 799 -12.30 9.72 18.11
N ILE A 800 -11.42 8.84 18.60
CA ILE A 800 -10.22 9.25 19.33
C ILE A 800 -9.09 9.44 18.32
N PHE A 801 -8.58 10.66 18.23
CA PHE A 801 -7.32 10.94 17.54
C PHE A 801 -6.17 10.92 18.54
N LYS A 802 -5.14 10.11 18.28
CA LYS A 802 -4.04 9.88 19.23
C LYS A 802 -2.69 10.03 18.53
N ASN A 803 -1.90 11.01 18.97
CA ASN A 803 -0.55 11.27 18.47
C ASN A 803 0.48 10.91 19.55
N GLY A 804 1.30 9.89 19.30
CA GLY A 804 2.50 9.59 20.11
C GLY A 804 2.68 8.15 20.57
N ASP A 805 1.81 7.23 20.16
CA ASP A 805 1.96 5.77 20.32
C ASP A 805 1.88 5.10 18.94
N ASP A 806 2.54 3.96 18.76
CA ASP A 806 2.49 3.17 17.53
C ASP A 806 1.26 2.25 17.52
N LEU A 807 0.25 2.61 16.73
CA LEU A 807 -1.03 1.89 16.68
C LEU A 807 -0.99 0.61 15.82
N ARG A 808 0.14 0.27 15.18
CA ARG A 808 0.22 -0.90 14.29
C ARG A 808 0.03 -2.23 15.03
N GLN A 809 0.47 -2.30 16.30
CA GLN A 809 0.27 -3.49 17.14
C GLN A 809 -1.20 -3.68 17.52
N ASP A 810 -1.89 -2.61 17.94
CA ASP A 810 -3.33 -2.63 18.19
C ASP A 810 -4.11 -3.00 16.92
N MET A 811 -3.74 -2.45 15.76
CA MET A 811 -4.36 -2.77 14.47
C MET A 811 -4.27 -4.27 14.16
N LEU A 812 -3.09 -4.88 14.31
CA LEU A 812 -2.89 -6.31 14.08
C LEU A 812 -3.69 -7.15 15.09
N THR A 813 -3.68 -6.76 16.37
CA THR A 813 -4.39 -7.49 17.43
C THR A 813 -5.90 -7.46 17.19
N LEU A 814 -6.48 -6.30 16.87
CA LEU A 814 -7.90 -6.16 16.56
C LEU A 814 -8.29 -6.92 15.27
N GLN A 815 -7.41 -6.95 14.28
CA GLN A 815 -7.60 -7.75 13.08
C GLN A 815 -7.62 -9.26 13.40
N ILE A 816 -6.69 -9.73 14.24
CA ILE A 816 -6.66 -11.13 14.70
C ILE A 816 -7.92 -11.48 15.49
N ILE A 817 -8.36 -10.61 16.42
CA ILE A 817 -9.62 -10.79 17.16
C ILE A 817 -10.80 -10.94 16.19
N ARG A 818 -10.87 -10.09 15.15
CA ARG A 818 -11.92 -10.19 14.12
C ARG A 818 -11.83 -11.50 13.32
N ILE A 819 -10.62 -11.96 12.99
CA ILE A 819 -10.42 -13.26 12.32
C ILE A 819 -10.90 -14.39 13.22
N MET A 820 -10.54 -14.37 14.51
CA MET A 820 -10.96 -15.37 15.50
C MET A 820 -12.48 -15.40 15.68
N GLU A 821 -13.12 -14.23 15.83
CA GLU A 821 -14.58 -14.12 15.89
C GLU A 821 -15.22 -14.75 14.64
N ASN A 822 -14.73 -14.42 13.44
CA ASN A 822 -15.25 -14.99 12.20
C ASN A 822 -15.07 -16.53 12.12
N ILE A 823 -13.95 -17.07 12.61
CA ILE A 823 -13.73 -18.52 12.68
C ILE A 823 -14.76 -19.17 13.61
N TRP A 824 -14.91 -18.66 14.83
CA TRP A 824 -15.84 -19.20 15.82
C TRP A 824 -17.30 -19.10 15.35
N GLN A 825 -17.71 -17.93 14.83
CA GLN A 825 -19.06 -17.73 14.31
C GLN A 825 -19.36 -18.69 13.16
N ASN A 826 -18.45 -18.87 12.20
CA ASN A 826 -18.67 -19.80 11.09
C ASN A 826 -18.70 -21.28 11.53
N GLN A 827 -18.07 -21.62 12.66
CA GLN A 827 -18.15 -22.94 13.28
C GLN A 827 -19.36 -23.10 14.22
N GLY A 828 -20.20 -22.08 14.37
CA GLY A 828 -21.43 -22.12 15.17
C GLY A 828 -21.25 -21.76 16.64
N LEU A 829 -20.12 -21.15 17.02
CA LEU A 829 -19.85 -20.66 18.37
C LEU A 829 -20.05 -19.13 18.42
N ASP A 830 -21.05 -18.66 19.17
CA ASP A 830 -21.35 -17.22 19.34
C ASP A 830 -20.50 -16.64 20.49
N LEU A 831 -19.28 -16.22 20.17
CA LEU A 831 -18.33 -15.55 21.09
C LEU A 831 -18.10 -14.12 20.59
N ARG A 832 -18.65 -13.13 21.30
CA ARG A 832 -18.54 -11.69 20.96
C ARG A 832 -17.71 -10.91 21.96
#